data_AF-A0A9P3HE11-F1
#
_entry.id   AF-A0A9P3HE11-F1
#
_cell.length_a   1.000
_cell.length_b   1.000
_cell.length_c   1.000
_cell.angle_alpha   90.00
_cell.angle_beta   90.00
_cell.angle_gamma   90.00
#
_symmetry.space_group_name_H-M   'P 1'
#
loop_
_entity.id
_entity.type
_entity.pdbx_description
1 polymer ?
#
loop_
_entity_poly.entity_id
_entity_poly.type
_entity_poly.pdbx_seq_one_letter_code
_entity_poly.pdbx_strand_id
1 'polypeptide(L)'
;MAARFSFGDVNYTALSHNTGNRRFWIGLLALAIASTLILVHTLFLSNPINSPPGHCATTSHGINEKKKVIGKNWIVITTINPPTDAMELLCNLEGWHVVVIAYSKSPKEWTCGSCVYLSVEEQQCLGYSIIDVVPHNAYTRKNIGYLWAVQQGATKVFDTDDDNLPTGKDIIFESPTDSLIGYRPANATGGKSVNIYSHFGRPDIWPRGFPLDDIDVRRPVAYLSEYDSIPEPARSILAPPMLIQQSLADLDPDVDAIFRLTQGQELKQARFCKKSPSLRLSPGTFSPFNSQNTLFSYDTLWGLLLPVTVSFRVCDIWRGYWVQRLLWDVNGTLGFTKPTVDQIRNAHNYHADYMDELQIYAQTSLFIDFLASWNSTSTELDTRIVDLMKAMADNDFIGAKDVELAQRWMKDLMDVGYVFPKVSPYVPEQVHLKLYEEAEPRLHLQTSRKIANDALEECQQEAESDPTMSRIQITEAQDKTFSIRFKDILMVLHLNHPVYDAIEPFLAIYAPYFPNIKIFGPNVPTHLNDLVIEVPTDAGYASYRSLTWAMERFPDYAGYLFTNDDVVLNVHQIAEFDQDKVWKHVPSAKLDVHNLLMAAPDSWEQWWRPESGELSRDPGSFTTEQRERIAAFSGIQGPIDVRSYADAVYVPKRISVELTKVLNQCLKYNVFLELALGLSLIAVEPTENWVDWTELYLWLDYVRDHWRDYLTSNISMFHPVKLTKDLKAKKELVNWIETGALPPRE
;
A
#
# COMPACT_ATOMS: atom_id res chain seq x y z
N MET A 1 20.06 25.63 -35.65
CA MET A 1 21.20 26.56 -35.50
C MET A 1 21.23 27.04 -34.07
N ALA A 2 22.30 26.71 -33.36
CA ALA A 2 22.48 26.95 -31.93
C ALA A 2 22.86 28.41 -31.64
N ALA A 3 22.33 28.98 -30.55
CA ALA A 3 22.89 30.17 -29.92
C ALA A 3 23.57 29.74 -28.61
N ARG A 4 24.91 29.75 -28.64
CA ARG A 4 25.79 29.56 -27.48
C ARG A 4 25.86 30.87 -26.69
N PHE A 5 25.70 30.81 -25.37
CA PHE A 5 26.24 31.81 -24.47
C PHE A 5 27.33 31.15 -23.61
N SER A 6 28.56 31.63 -23.76
CA SER A 6 29.73 31.21 -22.97
C SER A 6 29.75 31.95 -21.64
N PHE A 7 29.91 31.21 -20.55
CA PHE A 7 30.37 31.78 -19.28
C PHE A 7 31.90 31.94 -19.35
N GLY A 8 32.36 33.18 -19.23
CA GLY A 8 33.78 33.50 -19.06
C GLY A 8 34.17 33.48 -17.59
N ASP A 9 35.34 32.88 -17.33
CA ASP A 9 36.00 32.75 -16.04
C ASP A 9 36.17 34.10 -15.31
N VAL A 10 35.81 34.14 -14.04
CA VAL A 10 36.27 35.18 -13.10
C VAL A 10 36.91 34.52 -11.88
N ASN A 11 38.20 34.78 -11.75
CA ASN A 11 39.13 34.31 -10.72
C ASN A 11 38.65 34.60 -9.29
N TYR A 12 38.67 33.56 -8.45
CA TYR A 12 38.64 33.69 -7.00
C TYR A 12 40.06 33.85 -6.46
N THR A 13 40.41 35.05 -6.00
CA THR A 13 41.49 35.22 -5.01
C THR A 13 41.19 36.38 -4.06
N ALA A 14 41.23 36.03 -2.77
CA ALA A 14 41.58 36.84 -1.61
C ALA A 14 40.66 37.99 -1.16
N LEU A 15 39.84 37.72 -0.14
CA LEU A 15 39.46 38.71 0.87
C LEU A 15 39.68 38.13 2.27
N SER A 16 40.81 38.51 2.87
CA SER A 16 41.13 38.31 4.27
C SER A 16 40.66 39.49 5.12
N HIS A 17 40.14 39.17 6.31
CA HIS A 17 40.05 40.01 7.51
C HIS A 17 39.22 41.31 7.45
N ASN A 18 37.97 41.23 7.91
CA ASN A 18 37.41 42.27 8.78
C ASN A 18 36.31 41.71 9.71
N THR A 19 36.71 41.23 10.89
CA THR A 19 35.85 40.53 11.86
C THR A 19 35.02 41.46 12.78
N GLY A 20 35.00 42.76 12.53
CA GLY A 20 34.24 43.73 13.34
C GLY A 20 32.76 43.87 12.97
N ASN A 21 32.37 43.67 11.71
CA ASN A 21 31.03 44.03 11.21
C ASN A 21 30.02 42.88 11.13
N ARG A 22 30.45 41.62 11.27
CA ARG A 22 29.55 40.46 11.09
C ARG A 22 28.47 40.37 12.17
N ARG A 23 28.80 40.73 13.43
CA ARG A 23 27.83 40.72 14.54
C ARG A 23 26.78 41.83 14.42
N PHE A 24 27.17 42.99 13.86
CA PHE A 24 26.24 44.10 13.63
C PHE A 24 25.21 43.75 12.55
N TRP A 25 25.66 43.18 11.42
CA TRP A 25 24.76 42.75 10.34
C TRP A 25 23.88 41.56 10.71
N ILE A 26 24.38 40.61 11.50
CA ILE A 26 23.56 39.51 12.03
C ILE A 26 22.49 40.04 13.02
N GLY A 27 22.83 41.01 13.86
CA GLY A 27 21.87 41.67 14.75
C GLY A 27 20.78 42.44 13.99
N LEU A 28 21.16 43.14 12.92
CA LEU A 28 20.22 43.87 12.06
C LEU A 28 19.29 42.93 11.28
N LEU A 29 19.80 41.79 10.81
CA LEU A 29 18.99 40.76 10.15
C LEU A 29 18.02 40.10 11.13
N ALA A 30 18.46 39.80 12.36
CA ALA A 30 17.59 39.25 13.40
C ALA A 30 16.48 40.24 13.81
N LEU A 31 16.79 41.54 13.91
CA LEU A 31 15.80 42.61 14.15
C LEU A 31 14.82 42.79 12.99
N ALA A 32 15.29 42.69 11.75
CA ALA A 32 14.43 42.73 10.55
C ALA A 32 13.48 41.52 10.49
N ILE A 33 13.96 40.32 10.84
CA ILE A 33 13.15 39.09 10.90
C ILE A 33 12.14 39.16 12.06
N ALA A 34 12.56 39.63 13.24
CA ALA A 34 11.66 39.81 14.36
C ALA A 34 10.58 40.87 14.09
N SER A 35 10.93 41.97 13.42
CA SER A 35 9.95 43.00 13.07
C SER A 35 9.01 42.57 11.95
N THR A 36 9.44 41.76 10.98
CA THR A 36 8.52 41.15 9.99
C THR A 36 7.62 40.11 10.61
N LEU A 37 8.12 39.29 11.54
CA LEU A 37 7.29 38.34 12.29
C LEU A 37 6.26 39.06 13.17
N ILE A 38 6.62 40.16 13.84
CA ILE A 38 5.68 40.98 14.61
C ILE A 38 4.64 41.63 13.68
N LEU A 39 5.06 42.15 12.51
CA LEU A 39 4.14 42.77 11.56
C LEU A 39 3.13 41.75 11.00
N VAL A 40 3.59 40.54 10.67
CA VAL A 40 2.75 39.41 10.23
C VAL A 40 1.83 38.97 11.38
N HIS A 41 2.31 38.88 12.62
CA HIS A 41 1.46 38.54 13.76
C HIS A 41 0.40 39.62 14.05
N THR A 42 0.73 40.91 13.90
CA THR A 42 -0.25 42.00 14.06
C THR A 42 -1.24 42.09 12.90
N LEU A 43 -0.85 41.76 11.67
CA LEU A 43 -1.76 41.73 10.52
C LEU A 43 -2.72 40.52 10.54
N PHE A 44 -2.34 39.42 11.19
CA PHE A 44 -3.23 38.27 11.41
C PHE A 44 -4.12 38.38 12.67
N LEU A 45 -3.85 39.33 13.57
CA LEU A 45 -4.62 39.53 14.81
C LEU A 45 -5.60 40.71 14.75
N SER A 46 -5.69 41.45 13.65
CA SER A 46 -6.60 42.59 13.50
C SER A 46 -7.66 42.37 12.42
N ASN A 47 -8.41 41.28 12.52
CA ASN A 47 -9.80 41.29 12.09
C ASN A 47 -10.67 41.13 13.35
N PRO A 48 -11.24 42.22 13.90
CA PRO A 48 -12.17 42.08 15.00
C PRO A 48 -13.36 41.25 14.50
N ILE A 49 -13.67 40.20 15.25
CA ILE A 49 -14.93 39.47 15.22
C ILE A 49 -16.03 40.48 15.51
N ASN A 50 -16.56 41.13 14.47
CA ASN A 50 -17.73 41.97 14.56
C ASN A 50 -18.96 41.05 14.60
N SER A 51 -19.25 40.51 15.78
CA SER A 51 -20.56 39.97 16.10
C SER A 51 -21.47 41.11 16.59
N PRO A 52 -22.60 41.41 15.94
CA PRO A 52 -23.75 41.84 16.70
C PRO A 52 -24.30 40.60 17.44
N PRO A 53 -24.65 40.69 18.73
CA PRO A 53 -25.39 39.64 19.39
C PRO A 53 -26.80 39.62 18.80
N GLY A 54 -27.01 38.80 17.78
CA GLY A 54 -28.34 38.54 17.24
C GLY A 54 -29.16 37.84 18.31
N HIS A 55 -30.03 38.59 19.00
CA HIS A 55 -31.10 37.97 19.79
C HIS A 55 -31.93 37.11 18.83
N CYS A 56 -31.87 35.81 19.04
CA CYS A 56 -32.63 34.82 18.30
C CYS A 56 -34.13 35.09 18.54
N ALA A 57 -34.79 35.71 17.56
CA ALA A 57 -36.19 36.12 17.68
C ALA A 57 -37.18 34.92 17.67
N THR A 58 -36.71 33.76 17.20
CA THR A 58 -37.49 32.52 17.09
C THR A 58 -36.70 31.40 17.77
N THR A 59 -37.28 30.67 18.72
CA THR A 59 -36.57 29.56 19.40
C THR A 59 -36.22 28.43 18.43
N SER A 60 -35.20 27.61 18.76
CA SER A 60 -34.85 26.41 17.99
C SER A 60 -36.05 25.51 17.74
N HIS A 61 -36.88 25.35 18.76
CA HIS A 61 -38.15 24.64 18.68
C HIS A 61 -39.09 25.24 17.63
N GLY A 62 -39.24 26.57 17.58
CA GLY A 62 -40.09 27.24 16.60
C GLY A 62 -39.60 27.09 15.15
N ILE A 63 -38.29 27.09 14.91
CA ILE A 63 -37.73 26.83 13.57
C ILE A 63 -37.94 25.37 13.19
N ASN A 64 -37.65 24.45 14.11
CA ASN A 64 -37.83 23.02 13.91
C ASN A 64 -39.28 22.64 13.63
N GLU A 65 -40.26 23.25 14.31
CA GLU A 65 -41.67 23.02 14.02
C GLU A 65 -42.09 23.62 12.67
N LYS A 66 -41.64 24.84 12.36
CA LYS A 66 -42.06 25.55 11.15
C LYS A 66 -41.51 24.93 9.87
N LYS A 67 -40.29 24.39 9.91
CA LYS A 67 -39.58 23.81 8.76
C LYS A 67 -39.44 22.29 8.84
N LYS A 68 -40.23 21.65 9.71
CA LYS A 68 -40.18 20.20 9.92
C LYS A 68 -40.50 19.45 8.63
N VAL A 69 -39.57 18.61 8.22
CA VAL A 69 -39.77 17.67 7.11
C VAL A 69 -39.13 16.39 7.59
N ILE A 70 -39.90 15.32 7.79
CA ILE A 70 -39.35 14.04 8.25
C ILE A 70 -39.10 13.15 7.04
N GLY A 71 -37.88 12.66 6.90
CA GLY A 71 -37.49 11.89 5.73
C GLY A 71 -36.23 11.08 5.91
N LYS A 72 -36.16 9.96 5.20
CA LYS A 72 -35.05 8.99 5.29
C LYS A 72 -33.86 9.33 4.38
N ASN A 73 -34.10 10.01 3.27
CA ASN A 73 -33.07 10.33 2.28
C ASN A 73 -32.94 11.84 2.15
N TRP A 74 -31.73 12.36 2.38
CA TRP A 74 -31.47 13.79 2.42
C TRP A 74 -30.32 14.19 1.50
N ILE A 75 -30.49 15.29 0.79
CA ILE A 75 -29.45 15.97 0.03
C ILE A 75 -29.07 17.22 0.81
N VAL A 76 -27.77 17.41 1.08
CA VAL A 76 -27.28 18.57 1.82
C VAL A 76 -26.39 19.40 0.91
N ILE A 77 -26.76 20.67 0.72
CA ILE A 77 -26.09 21.58 -0.22
C ILE A 77 -25.80 22.89 0.48
N THR A 78 -24.67 23.52 0.13
CA THR A 78 -24.42 24.93 0.43
C THR A 78 -24.34 25.67 -0.90
N THR A 79 -24.85 26.91 -0.97
CA THR A 79 -24.78 27.68 -2.21
C THR A 79 -24.69 29.17 -1.96
N ILE A 80 -23.89 29.87 -2.76
CA ILE A 80 -23.88 31.32 -2.87
C ILE A 80 -24.78 31.83 -4.01
N ASN A 81 -25.31 30.91 -4.83
CA ASN A 81 -26.00 31.18 -6.07
C ASN A 81 -27.54 31.16 -5.87
N PRO A 82 -28.31 31.78 -6.78
CA PRO A 82 -29.72 31.43 -6.95
C PRO A 82 -29.87 29.96 -7.39
N PRO A 83 -31.08 29.37 -7.30
CA PRO A 83 -31.32 28.00 -7.78
C PRO A 83 -30.77 27.80 -9.21
N THR A 84 -29.84 26.86 -9.35
CA THR A 84 -29.26 26.43 -10.63
C THR A 84 -30.10 25.32 -11.26
N ASP A 85 -29.84 24.99 -12.53
CA ASP A 85 -30.49 23.85 -13.20
C ASP A 85 -30.26 22.53 -12.43
N ALA A 86 -29.07 22.35 -11.84
CA ALA A 86 -28.77 21.21 -10.97
C ALA A 86 -29.67 21.20 -9.73
N MET A 87 -29.86 22.37 -9.09
CA MET A 87 -30.80 22.50 -7.98
C MET A 87 -32.22 22.15 -8.42
N GLU A 88 -32.71 22.64 -9.56
CA GLU A 88 -34.05 22.29 -10.03
C GLU A 88 -34.26 20.77 -10.15
N LEU A 89 -33.25 20.03 -10.62
CA LEU A 89 -33.30 18.57 -10.69
C LEU A 89 -33.30 17.93 -9.29
N LEU A 90 -32.38 18.36 -8.42
CA LEU A 90 -32.22 17.80 -7.07
C LEU A 90 -33.45 18.07 -6.18
N CYS A 91 -34.02 19.29 -6.25
CA CYS A 91 -35.20 19.70 -5.51
C CYS A 91 -36.47 18.91 -5.89
N ASN A 92 -36.50 18.34 -7.10
CA ASN A 92 -37.62 17.59 -7.65
C ASN A 92 -37.37 16.08 -7.67
N LEU A 93 -36.28 15.61 -7.07
CA LEU A 93 -35.94 14.20 -7.03
C LEU A 93 -36.90 13.44 -6.10
N GLU A 94 -37.57 12.42 -6.65
CA GLU A 94 -38.60 11.68 -5.91
C GLU A 94 -37.98 10.90 -4.74
N GLY A 95 -38.61 10.99 -3.56
CA GLY A 95 -38.15 10.27 -2.37
C GLY A 95 -36.94 10.88 -1.67
N TRP A 96 -36.48 12.06 -2.11
CA TRP A 96 -35.40 12.83 -1.49
C TRP A 96 -35.88 14.18 -0.96
N HIS A 97 -35.31 14.60 0.16
CA HIS A 97 -35.48 15.95 0.70
C HIS A 97 -34.17 16.71 0.59
N VAL A 98 -34.23 18.01 0.32
CA VAL A 98 -33.02 18.83 0.20
C VAL A 98 -33.02 19.87 1.32
N VAL A 99 -31.89 20.00 2.00
CA VAL A 99 -31.61 21.14 2.88
C VAL A 99 -30.48 21.97 2.28
N VAL A 100 -30.72 23.28 2.21
CA VAL A 100 -29.80 24.26 1.64
C VAL A 100 -29.33 25.20 2.73
N ILE A 101 -28.01 25.22 2.94
CA ILE A 101 -27.34 26.07 3.92
C ILE A 101 -26.86 27.35 3.25
N ALA A 102 -27.44 28.47 3.67
CA ALA A 102 -27.13 29.79 3.13
C ALA A 102 -25.79 30.35 3.63
N TYR A 103 -25.16 31.15 2.76
CA TYR A 103 -24.11 32.11 3.07
C TYR A 103 -24.70 33.52 3.19
N SER A 104 -23.94 34.46 3.74
CA SER A 104 -24.31 35.88 3.75
C SER A 104 -24.48 36.47 2.35
N LYS A 105 -23.87 35.85 1.32
CA LYS A 105 -23.99 36.26 -0.08
C LYS A 105 -25.16 35.58 -0.81
N SER A 106 -25.77 34.55 -0.24
CA SER A 106 -26.90 33.86 -0.86
C SER A 106 -28.10 34.79 -0.98
N PRO A 107 -28.97 34.59 -1.98
CA PRO A 107 -30.22 35.33 -2.08
C PRO A 107 -31.03 35.26 -0.77
N LYS A 108 -31.56 36.41 -0.33
CA LYS A 108 -32.41 36.46 0.87
C LYS A 108 -33.69 35.67 0.69
N GLU A 109 -34.25 35.72 -0.51
CA GLU A 109 -35.36 34.88 -0.95
C GLU A 109 -34.77 33.77 -1.83
N TRP A 110 -34.83 32.54 -1.33
CA TRP A 110 -34.32 31.36 -2.02
C TRP A 110 -35.39 30.28 -1.98
N THR A 111 -35.86 29.86 -3.15
CA THR A 111 -36.95 28.88 -3.28
C THR A 111 -36.66 27.92 -4.42
N CYS A 112 -36.72 26.62 -4.14
CA CYS A 112 -36.56 25.56 -5.13
C CYS A 112 -37.36 24.35 -4.66
N GLY A 113 -38.41 23.97 -5.40
CA GLY A 113 -39.28 22.84 -5.03
C GLY A 113 -39.72 22.86 -3.56
N SER A 114 -39.57 21.71 -2.89
CA SER A 114 -39.91 21.49 -1.47
C SER A 114 -38.70 21.61 -0.53
N CYS A 115 -37.64 22.31 -0.94
CA CYS A 115 -36.40 22.40 -0.18
C CYS A 115 -36.54 23.16 1.14
N VAL A 116 -35.78 22.71 2.14
CA VAL A 116 -35.58 23.44 3.38
C VAL A 116 -34.40 24.38 3.21
N TYR A 117 -34.67 25.67 3.01
CA TYR A 117 -33.64 26.70 3.04
C TYR A 117 -33.40 27.16 4.48
N LEU A 118 -32.14 27.17 4.95
CA LEU A 118 -31.77 27.68 6.28
C LEU A 118 -30.92 28.95 6.14
N SER A 119 -31.51 30.10 6.48
CA SER A 119 -30.79 31.39 6.44
C SER A 119 -29.67 31.44 7.47
N VAL A 120 -28.73 32.39 7.35
CA VAL A 120 -27.64 32.55 8.31
C VAL A 120 -28.16 32.80 9.72
N GLU A 121 -29.24 33.57 9.86
CA GLU A 121 -29.92 33.87 11.12
C GLU A 121 -30.63 32.64 11.70
N GLU A 122 -31.30 31.86 10.84
CA GLU A 122 -31.98 30.63 11.28
C GLU A 122 -30.98 29.58 11.74
N GLN A 123 -29.84 29.46 11.06
CA GLN A 123 -28.76 28.55 11.45
C GLN A 123 -28.30 28.83 12.89
N GLN A 124 -28.14 30.10 13.28
CA GLN A 124 -27.74 30.49 14.65
C GLN A 124 -28.75 30.09 15.72
N CYS A 125 -29.99 29.85 15.32
CA CYS A 125 -31.10 29.53 16.20
C CYS A 125 -31.36 28.03 16.33
N LEU A 126 -30.61 27.14 15.66
CA LEU A 126 -30.84 25.69 15.69
C LEU A 126 -30.44 25.02 17.02
N GLY A 127 -29.57 25.67 17.80
CA GLY A 127 -29.15 25.18 19.12
C GLY A 127 -28.07 24.09 19.10
N TYR A 128 -27.44 23.82 17.95
CA TYR A 128 -26.29 22.93 17.84
C TYR A 128 -25.03 23.59 18.41
N SER A 129 -24.25 22.85 19.19
CA SER A 129 -23.01 23.36 19.77
C SER A 129 -21.91 23.62 18.75
N ILE A 130 -21.93 22.95 17.58
CA ILE A 130 -20.95 23.22 16.50
C ILE A 130 -21.05 24.62 15.91
N ILE A 131 -22.20 25.31 16.05
CA ILE A 131 -22.42 26.65 15.46
C ILE A 131 -21.41 27.66 15.99
N ASP A 132 -20.96 27.50 17.24
CA ASP A 132 -20.02 28.41 17.89
C ASP A 132 -18.61 28.33 17.31
N VAL A 133 -18.26 27.21 16.67
CA VAL A 133 -16.89 26.91 16.21
C VAL A 133 -16.78 26.83 14.68
N VAL A 134 -17.88 26.56 13.98
CA VAL A 134 -17.89 26.55 12.51
C VAL A 134 -17.84 27.99 11.97
N PRO A 135 -16.87 28.32 11.10
CA PRO A 135 -16.74 29.68 10.59
C PRO A 135 -17.98 30.21 9.85
N HIS A 136 -18.18 31.52 9.92
CA HIS A 136 -19.16 32.21 9.07
C HIS A 136 -18.67 32.25 7.62
N ASN A 137 -19.61 32.16 6.67
CA ASN A 137 -19.33 32.21 5.24
C ASN A 137 -18.29 31.20 4.73
N ALA A 138 -18.26 30.01 5.33
CA ALA A 138 -17.36 28.93 4.93
C ALA A 138 -18.14 27.71 4.43
N TYR A 139 -17.52 26.99 3.51
CA TYR A 139 -18.01 25.70 2.99
C TYR A 139 -18.38 24.70 4.08
N THR A 140 -17.58 24.68 5.14
CA THR A 140 -17.75 23.82 6.30
C THR A 140 -19.05 24.07 7.09
N ARG A 141 -19.83 25.11 6.77
CA ARG A 141 -21.21 25.25 7.27
C ARG A 141 -22.13 24.12 6.79
N LYS A 142 -21.73 23.35 5.78
CA LYS A 142 -22.40 22.08 5.42
C LYS A 142 -22.58 21.14 6.62
N ASN A 143 -21.66 21.19 7.60
CA ASN A 143 -21.78 20.49 8.89
C ASN A 143 -23.14 20.75 9.59
N ILE A 144 -23.65 21.98 9.55
CA ILE A 144 -24.94 22.34 10.15
C ILE A 144 -26.09 21.65 9.41
N GLY A 145 -26.01 21.57 8.08
CA GLY A 145 -27.01 20.89 7.25
C GLY A 145 -27.03 19.39 7.44
N TYR A 146 -25.87 18.77 7.67
CA TYR A 146 -25.80 17.35 8.02
C TYR A 146 -26.51 17.07 9.35
N LEU A 147 -26.27 17.85 10.41
CA LEU A 147 -27.00 17.68 11.69
C LEU A 147 -28.50 17.89 11.51
N TRP A 148 -28.91 18.89 10.73
CA TRP A 148 -30.32 19.10 10.41
C TRP A 148 -30.93 17.86 9.74
N ALA A 149 -30.30 17.32 8.70
CA ALA A 149 -30.77 16.11 8.04
C ALA A 149 -30.90 14.93 9.01
N VAL A 150 -29.88 14.70 9.86
CA VAL A 150 -29.91 13.64 10.88
C VAL A 150 -31.06 13.85 11.87
N GLN A 151 -31.23 15.07 12.38
CA GLN A 151 -32.32 15.43 13.29
C GLN A 151 -33.70 15.19 12.66
N GLN A 152 -33.82 15.39 11.35
CA GLN A 152 -35.05 15.15 10.58
C GLN A 152 -35.25 13.67 10.18
N GLY A 153 -34.41 12.75 10.65
CA GLY A 153 -34.57 11.30 10.47
C GLY A 153 -33.79 10.70 9.29
N ALA A 154 -32.74 11.37 8.82
CA ALA A 154 -31.91 10.84 7.74
C ALA A 154 -31.32 9.47 8.08
N THR A 155 -31.53 8.52 7.17
CA THR A 155 -30.84 7.22 7.12
C THR A 155 -29.87 7.12 5.94
N LYS A 156 -29.96 8.07 5.01
CA LYS A 156 -29.04 8.25 3.90
C LYS A 156 -28.84 9.74 3.66
N VAL A 157 -27.60 10.13 3.42
CA VAL A 157 -27.25 11.50 3.01
C VAL A 157 -26.50 11.45 1.69
N PHE A 158 -27.02 12.15 0.69
CA PHE A 158 -26.33 12.42 -0.57
C PHE A 158 -25.62 13.77 -0.45
N ASP A 159 -24.30 13.70 -0.41
CA ASP A 159 -23.39 14.82 -0.26
C ASP A 159 -22.97 15.30 -1.66
N THR A 160 -23.55 16.43 -2.07
CA THR A 160 -23.38 17.02 -3.40
C THR A 160 -23.36 18.54 -3.37
N ASP A 161 -22.99 19.17 -4.48
CA ASP A 161 -22.96 20.62 -4.66
C ASP A 161 -23.89 21.04 -5.81
N ASP A 162 -24.16 22.35 -5.93
CA ASP A 162 -25.14 22.94 -6.86
C ASP A 162 -24.68 23.02 -8.33
N ASP A 163 -23.57 22.36 -8.66
CA ASP A 163 -22.95 22.27 -9.99
C ASP A 163 -22.85 20.83 -10.54
N ASN A 164 -23.41 19.85 -9.83
CA ASN A 164 -23.47 18.44 -10.26
C ASN A 164 -24.88 18.12 -10.79
N LEU A 165 -25.03 17.99 -12.10
CA LEU A 165 -26.33 17.72 -12.73
C LEU A 165 -26.59 16.21 -12.76
N PRO A 166 -27.64 15.70 -12.07
CA PRO A 166 -27.99 14.29 -12.14
C PRO A 166 -28.36 13.87 -13.56
N THR A 167 -27.73 12.81 -14.05
CA THR A 167 -28.03 12.22 -15.38
C THR A 167 -29.12 11.15 -15.33
N GLY A 168 -29.50 10.71 -14.13
CA GLY A 168 -30.53 9.71 -13.86
C GLY A 168 -31.47 10.15 -12.74
N LYS A 169 -32.51 9.35 -12.49
CA LYS A 169 -33.55 9.63 -11.48
C LYS A 169 -33.32 8.95 -10.14
N ASP A 170 -32.44 7.96 -10.09
CA ASP A 170 -32.24 7.11 -8.91
C ASP A 170 -30.86 7.34 -8.31
N ILE A 171 -30.83 7.76 -7.04
CA ILE A 171 -29.63 7.79 -6.21
C ILE A 171 -29.69 6.55 -5.30
N ILE A 172 -28.92 5.54 -5.64
CA ILE A 172 -28.92 4.25 -4.95
C ILE A 172 -27.50 3.79 -4.63
N PHE A 173 -27.39 3.00 -3.55
CA PHE A 173 -26.22 2.15 -3.34
C PHE A 173 -26.29 1.00 -4.33
N GLU A 174 -25.21 0.79 -5.07
CA GLU A 174 -25.03 -0.37 -5.93
C GLU A 174 -24.84 -1.63 -5.06
N SER A 175 -25.25 -2.80 -5.57
CA SER A 175 -25.22 -4.03 -4.78
C SER A 175 -23.78 -4.40 -4.38
N PRO A 176 -23.52 -4.74 -3.10
CA PRO A 176 -22.21 -5.23 -2.68
C PRO A 176 -21.79 -6.51 -3.41
N THR A 177 -22.73 -7.38 -3.81
CA THR A 177 -22.43 -8.65 -4.50
C THR A 177 -21.92 -8.48 -5.92
N ASP A 178 -22.26 -7.36 -6.56
CA ASP A 178 -21.95 -7.12 -7.97
C ASP A 178 -20.71 -6.22 -8.12
N SER A 179 -20.19 -5.77 -6.98
CA SER A 179 -19.04 -4.87 -6.93
C SER A 179 -17.74 -5.65 -6.83
N LEU A 180 -16.81 -5.36 -7.73
CA LEU A 180 -15.44 -5.89 -7.66
C LEU A 180 -14.73 -5.37 -6.41
N ILE A 181 -13.70 -6.08 -5.96
CA ILE A 181 -12.89 -5.65 -4.81
C ILE A 181 -11.52 -5.23 -5.30
N GLY A 182 -11.24 -3.94 -5.19
CA GLY A 182 -9.93 -3.36 -5.40
C GLY A 182 -9.10 -3.47 -4.12
N TYR A 183 -7.85 -3.90 -4.24
CA TYR A 183 -6.92 -3.96 -3.10
C TYR A 183 -5.51 -3.56 -3.49
N ARG A 184 -4.71 -3.19 -2.48
CA ARG A 184 -3.26 -3.08 -2.57
C ARG A 184 -2.60 -4.13 -1.68
N PRO A 185 -1.82 -5.07 -2.23
CA PRO A 185 -1.02 -5.97 -1.42
C PRO A 185 -0.04 -5.16 -0.56
N ALA A 186 0.10 -5.51 0.72
CA ALA A 186 1.06 -4.86 1.63
C ALA A 186 2.52 -4.91 1.13
N ASN A 187 2.82 -5.89 0.26
CA ASN A 187 4.14 -6.14 -0.32
C ASN A 187 4.31 -5.58 -1.75
N ALA A 188 3.28 -4.92 -2.31
CA ALA A 188 3.39 -4.36 -3.66
C ALA A 188 4.35 -3.16 -3.67
N THR A 189 5.20 -3.08 -4.69
CA THR A 189 6.01 -1.88 -4.97
C THR A 189 5.09 -0.71 -5.36
N GLY A 190 4.73 0.13 -4.39
CA GLY A 190 3.86 1.31 -4.57
C GLY A 190 3.18 1.71 -3.26
N GLY A 191 2.67 2.95 -3.16
CA GLY A 191 1.94 3.40 -1.99
C GLY A 191 0.61 2.66 -1.79
N LYS A 192 0.02 2.83 -0.60
CA LYS A 192 -1.28 2.24 -0.19
C LYS A 192 -2.48 2.84 -0.94
N SER A 193 -2.23 3.70 -1.93
CA SER A 193 -3.24 4.44 -2.67
C SER A 193 -3.63 3.77 -3.99
N VAL A 194 -4.88 3.96 -4.39
CA VAL A 194 -5.42 3.49 -5.67
C VAL A 194 -6.02 4.66 -6.43
N ASN A 195 -5.54 4.90 -7.65
CA ASN A 195 -6.20 5.82 -8.56
C ASN A 195 -7.47 5.15 -9.09
N ILE A 196 -8.61 5.50 -8.51
CA ILE A 196 -9.88 4.86 -8.84
C ILE A 196 -10.31 5.12 -10.29
N TYR A 197 -9.91 6.26 -10.88
CA TYR A 197 -10.26 6.61 -12.25
C TYR A 197 -9.69 5.63 -13.29
N SER A 198 -8.58 4.94 -12.96
CA SER A 198 -8.03 3.85 -13.78
C SER A 198 -9.04 2.69 -13.95
N HIS A 199 -9.79 2.34 -12.90
CA HIS A 199 -10.82 1.28 -12.99
C HIS A 199 -11.91 1.63 -14.01
N PHE A 200 -12.27 2.90 -14.10
CA PHE A 200 -13.29 3.42 -15.01
C PHE A 200 -12.74 3.89 -16.36
N GLY A 201 -11.53 3.43 -16.71
CA GLY A 201 -10.93 3.63 -18.04
C GLY A 201 -10.14 4.91 -18.22
N ARG A 202 -9.86 5.66 -17.15
CA ARG A 202 -9.12 6.94 -17.20
C ARG A 202 -7.90 6.92 -16.28
N PRO A 203 -6.89 6.06 -16.55
CA PRO A 203 -5.64 6.05 -15.79
C PRO A 203 -4.81 7.33 -15.96
N ASP A 204 -5.10 8.12 -17.00
CA ASP A 204 -4.48 9.40 -17.31
C ASP A 204 -4.97 10.55 -16.41
N ILE A 205 -6.09 10.38 -15.72
CA ILE A 205 -6.63 11.35 -14.76
C ILE A 205 -6.52 10.76 -13.35
N TRP A 206 -6.27 11.59 -12.34
CA TRP A 206 -6.35 11.20 -10.93
C TRP A 206 -7.29 12.13 -10.15
N PRO A 207 -7.97 11.62 -9.11
CA PRO A 207 -8.85 12.42 -8.26
C PRO A 207 -8.07 13.45 -7.43
N ARG A 208 -8.70 14.58 -7.11
CA ARG A 208 -8.10 15.60 -6.22
C ARG A 208 -7.70 14.98 -4.88
N GLY A 209 -6.47 15.24 -4.45
CA GLY A 209 -5.91 14.66 -3.23
C GLY A 209 -5.31 13.27 -3.39
N PHE A 210 -5.14 12.77 -4.62
CA PHE A 210 -4.34 11.57 -4.87
C PHE A 210 -2.84 11.89 -4.64
N PRO A 211 -2.05 11.00 -4.01
CA PRO A 211 -0.64 11.29 -3.73
C PRO A 211 0.15 11.44 -5.03
N LEU A 212 0.89 12.56 -5.17
CA LEU A 212 1.63 12.85 -6.39
C LEU A 212 2.71 11.79 -6.70
N ASP A 213 3.33 11.24 -5.65
CA ASP A 213 4.36 10.18 -5.77
C ASP A 213 3.79 8.84 -6.26
N ASP A 214 2.47 8.65 -6.17
CA ASP A 214 1.77 7.43 -6.58
C ASP A 214 1.13 7.55 -7.97
N ILE A 215 1.26 8.70 -8.65
CA ILE A 215 0.74 8.89 -10.01
C ILE A 215 1.54 8.03 -10.98
N ASP A 216 0.89 6.99 -11.49
CA ASP A 216 1.45 6.08 -12.48
C ASP A 216 0.35 5.62 -13.44
N VAL A 217 0.33 6.20 -14.65
CA VAL A 217 -0.66 5.90 -15.71
C VAL A 217 -0.58 4.45 -16.22
N ARG A 218 0.54 3.75 -15.95
CA ARG A 218 0.76 2.36 -16.36
C ARG A 218 0.42 1.37 -15.25
N ARG A 219 0.09 1.85 -14.06
CA ARG A 219 -0.21 1.00 -12.90
C ARG A 219 -1.69 0.64 -12.90
N PRO A 220 -2.06 -0.62 -13.18
CA PRO A 220 -3.45 -1.05 -13.10
C PRO A 220 -3.95 -1.07 -11.64
N VAL A 221 -5.27 -1.03 -11.50
CA VAL A 221 -5.95 -1.41 -10.26
C VAL A 221 -5.79 -2.91 -10.03
N ALA A 222 -5.39 -3.32 -8.83
CA ALA A 222 -5.32 -4.73 -8.46
C ALA A 222 -6.69 -5.19 -7.92
N TYR A 223 -7.13 -6.37 -8.34
CA TYR A 223 -8.43 -6.94 -7.96
C TYR A 223 -8.25 -8.26 -7.23
N LEU A 224 -9.03 -8.47 -6.16
CA LEU A 224 -9.05 -9.74 -5.46
C LEU A 224 -9.68 -10.81 -6.36
N SER A 225 -8.92 -11.85 -6.71
CA SER A 225 -9.37 -12.94 -7.57
C SER A 225 -10.37 -13.84 -6.86
N GLU A 226 -11.37 -14.32 -7.61
CA GLU A 226 -12.34 -15.33 -7.17
C GLU A 226 -13.13 -14.99 -5.87
N TYR A 227 -13.36 -13.70 -5.56
CA TYR A 227 -14.11 -13.33 -4.35
C TYR A 227 -15.45 -14.07 -4.21
N ASP A 228 -16.18 -14.32 -5.30
CA ASP A 228 -17.46 -15.02 -5.27
C ASP A 228 -17.35 -16.50 -4.87
N SER A 229 -16.16 -17.12 -5.00
CA SER A 229 -15.91 -18.50 -4.59
C SER A 229 -15.57 -18.63 -3.09
N ILE A 230 -15.30 -17.51 -2.42
CA ILE A 230 -14.96 -17.46 -0.99
C ILE A 230 -16.22 -17.68 -0.13
N PRO A 231 -16.17 -18.48 0.95
CA PRO A 231 -17.31 -18.65 1.86
C PRO A 231 -17.76 -17.34 2.53
N GLU A 232 -19.07 -17.20 2.78
CA GLU A 232 -19.68 -15.99 3.37
C GLU A 232 -19.00 -15.46 4.66
N PRO A 233 -18.59 -16.32 5.62
CA PRO A 233 -17.90 -15.86 6.83
C PRO A 233 -16.50 -15.28 6.57
N ALA A 234 -15.85 -15.63 5.46
CA ALA A 234 -14.56 -15.06 5.07
C ALA A 234 -14.74 -13.83 4.18
N ARG A 235 -15.72 -13.84 3.26
CA ARG A 235 -16.07 -12.67 2.43
C ARG A 235 -16.34 -11.41 3.24
N SER A 236 -17.13 -11.53 4.31
CA SER A 236 -17.45 -10.40 5.19
C SER A 236 -16.23 -9.79 5.90
N ILE A 237 -15.14 -10.55 6.06
CA ILE A 237 -13.87 -10.09 6.64
C ILE A 237 -12.95 -9.49 5.57
N LEU A 238 -12.92 -10.10 4.37
CA LEU A 238 -12.05 -9.67 3.26
C LEU A 238 -12.58 -8.41 2.55
N ALA A 239 -13.89 -8.26 2.44
CA ALA A 239 -14.54 -7.11 1.84
C ALA A 239 -15.84 -6.75 2.59
N PRO A 240 -15.71 -5.99 3.69
CA PRO A 240 -16.87 -5.50 4.43
C PRO A 240 -17.87 -4.73 3.55
N PRO A 241 -19.14 -4.61 3.97
CA PRO A 241 -20.17 -3.92 3.19
C PRO A 241 -19.77 -2.48 2.83
N MET A 242 -20.19 -2.04 1.64
CA MET A 242 -20.03 -0.67 1.21
C MET A 242 -20.99 0.22 2.00
N LEU A 243 -20.45 1.08 2.86
CA LEU A 243 -21.24 2.00 3.68
C LEU A 243 -21.16 3.46 3.17
N ILE A 244 -20.17 3.75 2.34
CA ILE A 244 -20.01 5.01 1.61
C ILE A 244 -19.76 4.66 0.14
N GLN A 245 -20.46 5.34 -0.77
CA GLN A 245 -20.27 5.18 -2.21
C GLN A 245 -20.07 6.55 -2.87
N GLN A 246 -18.94 6.76 -3.55
CA GLN A 246 -18.77 7.92 -4.43
C GLN A 246 -19.03 7.51 -5.88
N SER A 247 -20.05 8.10 -6.49
CA SER A 247 -20.28 7.98 -7.93
C SER A 247 -19.38 8.97 -8.67
N LEU A 248 -18.92 8.61 -9.87
CA LEU A 248 -18.05 9.49 -10.66
C LEU A 248 -18.84 10.67 -11.28
N ALA A 249 -18.11 11.65 -11.81
CA ALA A 249 -18.69 12.81 -12.49
C ALA A 249 -18.10 12.92 -13.90
N ASP A 250 -18.94 12.91 -14.93
CA ASP A 250 -18.51 13.18 -16.30
C ASP A 250 -18.31 14.70 -16.51
N LEU A 251 -17.67 15.05 -17.61
CA LEU A 251 -17.40 16.39 -18.14
C LEU A 251 -16.42 17.28 -17.40
N ASP A 252 -16.36 17.38 -16.08
CA ASP A 252 -15.30 18.19 -15.42
C ASP A 252 -14.96 17.63 -14.04
N PRO A 253 -14.51 16.36 -13.95
CA PRO A 253 -14.37 15.65 -12.68
C PRO A 253 -13.47 16.38 -11.70
N ASP A 254 -13.65 16.08 -10.41
CA ASP A 254 -12.82 16.66 -9.37
C ASP A 254 -11.38 16.15 -9.44
N VAL A 255 -10.52 17.03 -9.93
CA VAL A 255 -9.08 16.85 -10.08
C VAL A 255 -8.40 18.08 -9.50
N ASP A 256 -7.14 17.92 -9.10
CA ASP A 256 -6.37 18.97 -8.46
C ASP A 256 -5.98 20.12 -9.41
N ALA A 257 -5.54 21.22 -8.83
CA ALA A 257 -5.12 22.42 -9.54
C ALA A 257 -3.89 22.19 -10.43
N ILE A 258 -2.96 21.30 -10.05
CA ILE A 258 -1.82 20.93 -10.90
C ILE A 258 -2.33 20.33 -12.22
N PHE A 259 -3.25 19.38 -12.18
CA PHE A 259 -3.87 18.81 -13.37
C PHE A 259 -4.59 19.89 -14.18
N ARG A 260 -5.38 20.75 -13.54
CA ARG A 260 -6.12 21.83 -14.22
C ARG A 260 -5.22 22.84 -14.91
N LEU A 261 -4.12 23.23 -14.27
CA LEU A 261 -3.17 24.20 -14.82
C LEU A 261 -2.37 23.64 -15.99
N THR A 262 -2.13 22.32 -16.00
CA THR A 262 -1.31 21.64 -17.02
C THR A 262 -2.12 21.04 -18.16
N GLN A 263 -3.32 20.51 -17.89
CA GLN A 263 -4.15 19.71 -18.80
C GLN A 263 -5.64 20.14 -18.82
N GLY A 264 -6.00 21.30 -18.24
CA GLY A 264 -7.40 21.66 -18.00
C GLY A 264 -8.29 21.80 -19.24
N GLN A 265 -7.73 21.95 -20.45
CA GLN A 265 -8.53 21.95 -21.68
C GLN A 265 -9.19 20.59 -21.96
N GLU A 266 -8.58 19.51 -21.45
CA GLU A 266 -9.01 18.13 -21.71
C GLU A 266 -10.13 17.69 -20.76
N LEU A 267 -10.31 18.40 -19.64
CA LEU A 267 -11.28 18.00 -18.62
C LEU A 267 -12.71 18.11 -19.10
N LYS A 268 -13.07 19.18 -19.83
CA LYS A 268 -14.45 19.52 -20.24
C LYS A 268 -15.19 18.45 -21.05
N GLN A 269 -14.48 17.45 -21.53
CA GLN A 269 -14.98 16.34 -22.33
C GLN A 269 -14.60 14.98 -21.73
N ALA A 270 -14.08 14.98 -20.50
CA ALA A 270 -13.69 13.77 -19.82
C ALA A 270 -14.93 12.93 -19.54
N ARG A 271 -14.92 11.69 -20.03
CA ARG A 271 -15.92 10.70 -19.70
C ARG A 271 -15.28 9.46 -19.11
N PHE A 272 -16.05 8.75 -18.29
CA PHE A 272 -15.70 7.48 -17.70
C PHE A 272 -16.54 6.34 -18.30
N CYS A 273 -16.01 5.11 -18.29
CA CYS A 273 -16.74 3.97 -18.84
C CYS A 273 -17.93 3.58 -17.94
N LYS A 274 -19.15 3.81 -18.44
CA LYS A 274 -20.42 3.53 -17.73
C LYS A 274 -20.75 2.05 -17.57
N LYS A 275 -20.07 1.18 -18.33
CA LYS A 275 -20.21 -0.28 -18.25
C LYS A 275 -19.33 -0.91 -17.18
N SER A 276 -18.34 -0.19 -16.67
CA SER A 276 -17.47 -0.69 -15.60
C SER A 276 -18.34 -1.04 -14.38
N PRO A 277 -18.13 -2.21 -13.76
CA PRO A 277 -18.82 -2.55 -12.53
C PRO A 277 -18.46 -1.57 -11.41
N SER A 278 -19.23 -1.57 -10.34
CA SER A 278 -18.84 -0.81 -9.14
C SER A 278 -17.63 -1.46 -8.48
N LEU A 279 -16.79 -0.66 -7.81
CA LEU A 279 -15.59 -1.14 -7.11
C LEU A 279 -15.69 -0.80 -5.62
N ARG A 280 -15.39 -1.76 -4.75
CA ARG A 280 -15.21 -1.54 -3.31
C ARG A 280 -13.74 -1.69 -2.96
N LEU A 281 -13.24 -0.85 -2.05
CA LEU A 281 -11.87 -0.95 -1.58
C LEU A 281 -11.78 -1.88 -0.36
N SER A 282 -10.85 -2.82 -0.41
CA SER A 282 -10.52 -3.61 0.78
C SER A 282 -9.89 -2.71 1.86
N PRO A 283 -10.08 -3.03 3.15
CA PRO A 283 -9.36 -2.31 4.21
C PRO A 283 -7.84 -2.35 4.00
N GLY A 284 -7.15 -1.30 4.43
CA GLY A 284 -5.72 -1.08 4.14
C GLY A 284 -5.44 -0.38 2.80
N THR A 285 -6.46 -0.20 1.96
CA THR A 285 -6.35 0.54 0.69
C THR A 285 -7.04 1.90 0.79
N PHE A 286 -6.42 2.94 0.26
CA PHE A 286 -6.97 4.29 0.24
C PHE A 286 -7.22 4.81 -1.17
N SER A 287 -8.26 5.60 -1.36
CA SER A 287 -8.44 6.46 -2.53
C SER A 287 -9.16 7.74 -2.08
N PRO A 288 -8.77 8.93 -2.54
CA PRO A 288 -9.45 10.15 -2.11
C PRO A 288 -10.92 10.12 -2.57
N PHE A 289 -11.79 10.61 -1.69
CA PHE A 289 -13.21 10.83 -1.99
C PHE A 289 -13.61 12.20 -1.42
N ASN A 290 -14.63 12.82 -2.02
CA ASN A 290 -15.03 14.20 -1.79
C ASN A 290 -16.54 14.33 -1.49
N SER A 291 -17.03 15.56 -1.42
CA SER A 291 -18.43 15.93 -1.09
C SER A 291 -19.27 16.33 -2.32
N GLN A 292 -18.94 15.83 -3.51
CA GLN A 292 -19.62 16.19 -4.76
C GLN A 292 -20.66 15.18 -5.24
N ASN A 293 -20.41 13.89 -5.14
CA ASN A 293 -21.33 12.86 -5.63
C ASN A 293 -21.25 11.61 -4.75
N THR A 294 -21.40 11.81 -3.45
CA THR A 294 -21.09 10.80 -2.44
C THR A 294 -22.30 10.48 -1.59
N LEU A 295 -22.63 9.18 -1.50
CA LEU A 295 -23.76 8.67 -0.73
C LEU A 295 -23.26 8.02 0.57
N PHE A 296 -23.79 8.50 1.69
CA PHE A 296 -23.51 7.98 3.04
C PHE A 296 -24.71 7.18 3.56
N SER A 297 -24.45 6.03 4.16
CA SER A 297 -25.43 5.24 4.89
C SER A 297 -25.61 5.77 6.32
N TYR A 298 -26.63 5.28 7.02
CA TYR A 298 -26.88 5.68 8.41
C TYR A 298 -25.67 5.41 9.31
N ASP A 299 -25.04 4.25 9.17
CA ASP A 299 -23.90 3.83 10.00
C ASP A 299 -22.62 4.64 9.73
N THR A 300 -22.66 5.62 8.81
CA THR A 300 -21.51 6.47 8.46
C THR A 300 -21.78 7.97 8.56
N LEU A 301 -22.96 8.40 9.02
CA LEU A 301 -23.28 9.82 9.15
C LEU A 301 -22.36 10.56 10.12
N TRP A 302 -21.72 9.87 11.08
CA TRP A 302 -20.65 10.44 11.90
C TRP A 302 -19.46 10.97 11.07
N GLY A 303 -19.21 10.39 9.91
CA GLY A 303 -18.13 10.72 8.98
C GLY A 303 -18.40 11.91 8.07
N LEU A 304 -19.57 12.55 8.16
CA LEU A 304 -19.89 13.74 7.36
C LEU A 304 -19.10 14.99 7.81
N LEU A 305 -18.43 14.95 8.96
CA LEU A 305 -17.74 16.11 9.54
C LEU A 305 -16.59 16.63 8.66
N LEU A 306 -16.72 17.88 8.22
CA LEU A 306 -15.68 18.63 7.52
C LEU A 306 -14.82 19.44 8.50
N PRO A 307 -13.47 19.29 8.47
CA PRO A 307 -12.56 20.12 9.27
C PRO A 307 -12.56 21.58 8.81
N VAL A 308 -12.40 22.50 9.76
CA VAL A 308 -12.47 23.97 9.60
C VAL A 308 -11.11 24.67 9.68
N THR A 309 -10.03 23.98 10.08
CA THR A 309 -8.70 24.62 10.17
C THR A 309 -7.85 24.49 8.91
N VAL A 310 -8.26 23.62 7.99
CA VAL A 310 -7.62 23.45 6.67
C VAL A 310 -8.37 24.27 5.61
N SER A 311 -7.76 24.45 4.44
CA SER A 311 -8.37 25.21 3.36
C SER A 311 -9.66 24.56 2.84
N PHE A 312 -10.49 25.34 2.15
CA PHE A 312 -11.68 24.82 1.48
C PHE A 312 -11.35 23.68 0.50
N ARG A 313 -10.21 23.75 -0.20
CA ARG A 313 -9.76 22.73 -1.16
C ARG A 313 -9.12 21.50 -0.51
N VAL A 314 -8.98 21.48 0.80
CA VAL A 314 -8.38 20.36 1.56
C VAL A 314 -9.43 19.65 2.42
N CYS A 315 -10.40 20.40 2.96
CA CYS A 315 -11.28 19.90 4.03
C CYS A 315 -12.05 18.62 3.69
N ASP A 316 -12.63 18.56 2.49
CA ASP A 316 -13.44 17.43 2.04
C ASP A 316 -12.61 16.18 1.73
N ILE A 317 -11.40 16.38 1.21
CA ILE A 317 -10.41 15.33 0.93
C ILE A 317 -9.83 14.76 2.23
N TRP A 318 -9.43 15.61 3.18
CA TRP A 318 -8.97 15.14 4.49
C TRP A 318 -10.07 14.38 5.23
N ARG A 319 -11.32 14.86 5.13
CA ARG A 319 -12.49 14.11 5.57
C ARG A 319 -12.59 12.75 4.89
N GLY A 320 -12.35 12.70 3.58
CA GLY A 320 -12.32 11.44 2.84
C GLY A 320 -11.35 10.41 3.43
N TYR A 321 -10.13 10.81 3.77
CA TYR A 321 -9.10 9.90 4.27
C TYR A 321 -9.32 9.43 5.72
N TRP A 322 -9.60 10.34 6.66
CA TRP A 322 -9.76 9.92 8.07
C TRP A 322 -11.03 9.07 8.26
N VAL A 323 -12.09 9.35 7.50
CA VAL A 323 -13.31 8.53 7.50
C VAL A 323 -13.02 7.14 6.95
N GLN A 324 -12.30 7.03 5.82
CA GLN A 324 -11.89 5.72 5.29
C GLN A 324 -11.19 4.86 6.32
N ARG A 325 -10.27 5.43 7.11
CA ARG A 325 -9.58 4.68 8.16
C ARG A 325 -10.55 4.16 9.23
N LEU A 326 -11.49 4.98 9.68
CA LEU A 326 -12.45 4.58 10.72
C LEU A 326 -13.61 3.73 10.19
N LEU A 327 -13.88 3.73 8.88
CA LEU A 327 -14.83 2.79 8.27
C LEU A 327 -14.44 1.33 8.57
N TRP A 328 -13.14 1.04 8.58
CA TRP A 328 -12.63 -0.29 8.90
C TRP A 328 -12.92 -0.70 10.35
N ASP A 329 -13.06 0.27 11.25
CA ASP A 329 -13.37 0.02 12.66
C ASP A 329 -14.85 -0.27 12.90
N VAL A 330 -15.72 -0.07 11.90
CA VAL A 330 -17.16 -0.35 11.95
C VAL A 330 -17.59 -1.42 10.94
N ASN A 331 -16.62 -2.23 10.47
CA ASN A 331 -16.83 -3.24 9.44
C ASN A 331 -17.48 -2.68 8.16
N GLY A 332 -17.00 -1.53 7.69
CA GLY A 332 -17.45 -0.86 6.48
C GLY A 332 -16.33 -0.58 5.49
N THR A 333 -16.69 -0.39 4.22
CA THR A 333 -15.79 0.00 3.14
C THR A 333 -16.31 1.20 2.35
N LEU A 334 -15.37 1.87 1.68
CA LEU A 334 -15.65 2.84 0.62
C LEU A 334 -15.76 2.10 -0.70
N GLY A 335 -16.74 2.47 -1.51
CA GLY A 335 -16.80 2.06 -2.90
C GLY A 335 -17.07 3.21 -3.86
N PHE A 336 -16.95 2.88 -5.14
CA PHE A 336 -17.07 3.80 -6.25
C PHE A 336 -17.90 3.17 -7.34
N THR A 337 -18.66 4.00 -8.06
CA THR A 337 -19.45 3.53 -9.20
C THR A 337 -19.39 4.50 -10.37
N LYS A 338 -19.88 4.03 -11.51
CA LYS A 338 -19.99 4.74 -12.79
C LYS A 338 -20.50 6.18 -12.62
N PRO A 339 -20.20 7.08 -13.58
CA PRO A 339 -20.64 8.45 -13.48
C PRO A 339 -22.17 8.56 -13.48
N THR A 340 -22.70 9.29 -12.51
CA THR A 340 -24.16 9.54 -12.36
C THR A 340 -24.51 11.01 -12.52
N VAL A 341 -23.51 11.90 -12.54
CA VAL A 341 -23.69 13.34 -12.73
C VAL A 341 -22.78 13.85 -13.84
N ASP A 342 -23.24 14.91 -14.51
CA ASP A 342 -22.41 15.75 -15.36
C ASP A 342 -22.02 17.00 -14.54
N GLN A 343 -20.72 17.25 -14.37
CA GLN A 343 -20.25 18.39 -13.60
C GLN A 343 -20.10 19.64 -14.47
N ILE A 344 -20.83 20.70 -14.14
CA ILE A 344 -20.74 22.01 -14.83
C ILE A 344 -20.10 23.02 -13.89
N ARG A 345 -18.76 22.99 -13.83
CA ARG A 345 -18.02 23.83 -12.88
C ARG A 345 -18.28 25.33 -13.07
N ASN A 346 -18.30 26.01 -11.92
CA ASN A 346 -18.25 27.46 -11.85
C ASN A 346 -16.89 28.01 -12.29
N ALA A 347 -16.82 29.30 -12.66
CA ALA A 347 -15.55 29.93 -13.00
C ALA A 347 -14.64 30.04 -11.75
N HIS A 348 -13.43 29.48 -11.83
CA HIS A 348 -12.46 29.47 -10.72
C HIS A 348 -11.12 30.11 -11.12
N ASN A 349 -10.37 30.54 -10.10
CA ASN A 349 -8.96 30.92 -10.24
C ASN A 349 -8.09 29.72 -9.85
N TYR A 350 -7.65 28.95 -10.86
CA TYR A 350 -6.88 27.72 -10.63
C TYR A 350 -5.52 27.96 -9.95
N HIS A 351 -4.93 29.15 -10.07
CA HIS A 351 -3.72 29.48 -9.31
C HIS A 351 -4.03 29.68 -7.83
N ALA A 352 -5.17 30.28 -7.48
CA ALA A 352 -5.59 30.38 -6.09
C ALA A 352 -5.90 28.98 -5.52
N ASP A 353 -6.58 28.13 -6.31
CA ASP A 353 -6.83 26.74 -5.92
C ASP A 353 -5.53 25.98 -5.65
N TYR A 354 -4.50 26.13 -6.50
CA TYR A 354 -3.17 25.55 -6.26
C TYR A 354 -2.56 25.97 -4.92
N MET A 355 -2.68 27.25 -4.55
CA MET A 355 -2.19 27.75 -3.27
C MET A 355 -2.96 27.15 -2.10
N ASP A 356 -4.28 26.98 -2.24
CA ASP A 356 -5.13 26.36 -1.22
C ASP A 356 -4.90 24.85 -1.10
N GLU A 357 -4.38 24.20 -2.15
CA GLU A 357 -4.12 22.74 -2.22
C GLU A 357 -2.69 22.34 -1.80
N LEU A 358 -1.82 23.28 -1.44
CA LEU A 358 -0.42 22.98 -1.09
C LEU A 358 -0.27 21.88 -0.03
N GLN A 359 -1.19 21.81 0.94
CA GLN A 359 -1.16 20.78 1.97
C GLN A 359 -1.38 19.37 1.41
N ILE A 360 -2.33 19.16 0.49
CA ILE A 360 -2.57 17.83 -0.08
C ILE A 360 -1.38 17.38 -0.93
N TYR A 361 -0.71 18.29 -1.65
CA TYR A 361 0.48 17.92 -2.43
C TYR A 361 1.66 17.52 -1.53
N ALA A 362 1.82 18.19 -0.39
CA ALA A 362 2.95 17.96 0.50
C ALA A 362 2.74 16.77 1.46
N GLN A 363 1.50 16.50 1.88
CA GLN A 363 1.24 15.64 3.05
C GLN A 363 0.43 14.39 2.76
N THR A 364 -0.18 14.20 1.58
CA THR A 364 -1.09 13.05 1.36
C THR A 364 -0.42 11.70 1.59
N SER A 365 0.80 11.47 1.07
CA SER A 365 1.53 10.21 1.29
C SER A 365 1.77 9.95 2.79
N LEU A 366 2.24 10.99 3.51
CA LEU A 366 2.47 10.92 4.96
C LEU A 366 1.18 10.68 5.74
N PHE A 367 0.08 11.31 5.31
CA PHE A 367 -1.21 11.19 5.96
C PHE A 367 -1.79 9.78 5.82
N ILE A 368 -1.67 9.19 4.62
CA ILE A 368 -2.04 7.78 4.37
C ILE A 368 -1.24 6.83 5.26
N ASP A 369 0.07 7.04 5.39
CA ASP A 369 0.93 6.21 6.23
C ASP A 369 0.61 6.34 7.73
N PHE A 370 0.36 7.57 8.18
CA PHE A 370 -0.13 7.85 9.52
C PHE A 370 -1.45 7.13 9.80
N LEU A 371 -2.46 7.30 8.93
CA LEU A 371 -3.77 6.67 9.11
C LEU A 371 -3.70 5.15 9.10
N ALA A 372 -2.90 4.58 8.20
CA ALA A 372 -2.71 3.13 8.10
C ALA A 372 -2.08 2.53 9.37
N SER A 373 -1.22 3.28 10.06
CA SER A 373 -0.55 2.84 11.29
C SER A 373 -1.29 3.23 12.58
N TRP A 374 -2.24 4.16 12.49
CA TRP A 374 -3.00 4.64 13.64
C TRP A 374 -3.91 3.56 14.23
N ASN A 375 -4.02 3.54 15.55
CA ASN A 375 -4.95 2.69 16.30
C ASN A 375 -5.46 3.43 17.55
N SER A 376 -6.53 2.90 18.14
CA SER A 376 -7.04 3.31 19.46
C SER A 376 -7.46 2.08 20.25
N THR A 377 -7.36 2.15 21.58
CA THR A 377 -7.83 1.11 22.51
C THR A 377 -9.30 1.26 22.89
N SER A 378 -9.94 2.37 22.50
CA SER A 378 -11.36 2.61 22.82
C SER A 378 -12.27 1.66 22.04
N THR A 379 -13.31 1.15 22.72
CA THR A 379 -14.39 0.35 22.13
C THR A 379 -15.56 1.20 21.64
N GLU A 380 -15.58 2.49 21.96
CA GLU A 380 -16.63 3.42 21.56
C GLU A 380 -16.15 4.29 20.39
N LEU A 381 -16.95 4.35 19.31
CA LEU A 381 -16.56 5.00 18.06
C LEU A 381 -16.39 6.52 18.21
N ASP A 382 -17.28 7.17 18.96
CA ASP A 382 -17.22 8.62 19.23
C ASP A 382 -15.89 9.02 19.87
N THR A 383 -15.42 8.21 20.82
CA THR A 383 -14.13 8.38 21.50
C THR A 383 -12.98 8.14 20.52
N ARG A 384 -13.05 7.09 19.68
CA ARG A 384 -12.04 6.82 18.64
C ARG A 384 -11.92 7.97 17.64
N ILE A 385 -13.04 8.58 17.23
CA ILE A 385 -13.06 9.75 16.35
C ILE A 385 -12.31 10.91 17.02
N VAL A 386 -12.62 11.23 18.27
CA VAL A 386 -11.93 12.32 19.00
C VAL A 386 -10.44 12.02 19.20
N ASP A 387 -10.07 10.77 19.48
CA ASP A 387 -8.66 10.35 19.60
C ASP A 387 -7.90 10.50 18.27
N LEU A 388 -8.53 10.11 17.15
CA LEU A 388 -7.94 10.30 15.83
C LEU A 388 -7.76 11.77 15.50
N MET A 389 -8.75 12.62 15.80
CA MET A 389 -8.66 14.06 15.57
C MET A 389 -7.55 14.71 16.40
N LYS A 390 -7.37 14.30 17.66
CA LYS A 390 -6.22 14.75 18.48
C LYS A 390 -4.90 14.32 17.85
N ALA A 391 -4.78 13.05 17.48
CA ALA A 391 -3.55 12.54 16.87
C ALA A 391 -3.24 13.23 15.53
N MET A 392 -4.26 13.53 14.72
CA MET A 392 -4.11 14.31 13.49
C MET A 392 -3.67 15.75 13.77
N ALA A 393 -4.17 16.37 14.82
CA ALA A 393 -3.76 17.72 15.23
C ALA A 393 -2.32 17.75 15.78
N ASP A 394 -1.93 16.74 16.56
CA ASP A 394 -0.57 16.60 17.09
C ASP A 394 0.48 16.35 15.98
N ASN A 395 0.03 15.88 14.81
CA ASN A 395 0.87 15.66 13.62
C ASN A 395 0.69 16.75 12.54
N ASP A 396 0.09 17.89 12.89
CA ASP A 396 -0.09 19.06 12.00
C ASP A 396 -0.88 18.79 10.71
N PHE A 397 -1.71 17.73 10.66
CA PHE A 397 -2.64 17.51 9.53
C PHE A 397 -3.87 18.41 9.61
N ILE A 398 -4.30 18.72 10.83
CA ILE A 398 -5.38 19.63 11.20
C ILE A 398 -4.97 20.44 12.44
N GLY A 399 -5.77 21.41 12.85
CA GLY A 399 -5.50 22.26 14.02
C GLY A 399 -6.41 21.94 15.22
N ALA A 400 -6.07 22.50 16.38
CA ALA A 400 -6.79 22.24 17.64
C ALA A 400 -8.30 22.57 17.62
N LYS A 401 -8.73 23.53 16.79
CA LYS A 401 -10.16 23.84 16.64
C LYS A 401 -10.96 22.70 15.99
N ASP A 402 -10.32 21.86 15.18
CA ASP A 402 -10.97 20.69 14.61
C ASP A 402 -11.21 19.59 15.65
N VAL A 403 -10.34 19.49 16.67
CA VAL A 403 -10.57 18.62 17.81
C VAL A 403 -11.77 19.08 18.62
N GLU A 404 -11.87 20.39 18.91
CA GLU A 404 -13.04 20.96 19.59
C GLU A 404 -14.32 20.76 18.77
N LEU A 405 -14.26 21.01 17.46
CA LEU A 405 -15.37 20.77 16.54
C LEU A 405 -15.80 19.30 16.54
N ALA A 406 -14.86 18.35 16.51
CA ALA A 406 -15.18 16.93 16.55
C ALA A 406 -15.88 16.53 17.86
N GLN A 407 -15.44 17.05 19.00
CA GLN A 407 -16.09 16.81 20.29
C GLN A 407 -17.54 17.33 20.30
N ARG A 408 -17.75 18.55 19.80
CA ARG A 408 -19.08 19.17 19.68
C ARG A 408 -19.96 18.41 18.67
N TRP A 409 -19.39 17.97 17.56
CA TRP A 409 -20.08 17.17 16.54
C TRP A 409 -20.58 15.82 17.10
N MET A 410 -19.73 15.08 17.84
CA MET A 410 -20.13 13.84 18.52
C MET A 410 -21.28 14.09 19.50
N LYS A 411 -21.18 15.16 20.30
CA LYS A 411 -22.22 15.57 21.24
C LYS A 411 -23.53 15.90 20.52
N ASP A 412 -23.48 16.75 19.50
CA ASP A 412 -24.67 17.18 18.79
C ASP A 412 -25.35 16.00 18.07
N LEU A 413 -24.59 15.05 17.52
CA LEU A 413 -25.13 13.81 16.95
C LEU A 413 -25.93 13.00 17.99
N MET A 414 -25.37 12.81 19.19
CA MET A 414 -26.10 12.14 20.28
C MET A 414 -27.36 12.92 20.67
N ASP A 415 -27.26 14.24 20.80
CA ASP A 415 -28.37 15.11 21.21
C ASP A 415 -29.52 15.09 20.18
N VAL A 416 -29.23 14.91 18.88
CA VAL A 416 -30.24 14.75 17.82
C VAL A 416 -30.71 13.30 17.62
N GLY A 417 -30.23 12.36 18.45
CA GLY A 417 -30.68 10.97 18.48
C GLY A 417 -29.97 10.02 17.49
N TYR A 418 -28.78 10.38 17.01
CA TYR A 418 -27.95 9.47 16.22
C TYR A 418 -27.40 8.33 17.09
N VAL A 419 -27.49 7.10 16.58
CA VAL A 419 -26.94 5.91 17.24
C VAL A 419 -25.64 5.51 16.54
N PHE A 420 -24.53 5.60 17.27
CA PHE A 420 -23.22 5.19 16.74
C PHE A 420 -23.17 3.67 16.53
N PRO A 421 -22.60 3.19 15.41
CA PRO A 421 -22.37 1.77 15.20
C PRO A 421 -21.33 1.23 16.19
N LYS A 422 -21.42 -0.07 16.47
CA LYS A 422 -20.47 -0.75 17.34
C LYS A 422 -19.11 -0.88 16.66
N VAL A 423 -18.05 -0.65 17.44
CA VAL A 423 -16.68 -0.87 16.97
C VAL A 423 -16.41 -2.37 16.84
N SER A 424 -15.98 -2.78 15.66
CA SER A 424 -15.46 -4.10 15.31
C SER A 424 -14.18 -3.89 14.51
N PRO A 425 -13.03 -3.70 15.18
CA PRO A 425 -11.79 -3.28 14.53
C PRO A 425 -11.37 -4.28 13.46
N TYR A 426 -11.01 -3.77 12.29
CA TYR A 426 -10.33 -4.55 11.27
C TYR A 426 -8.96 -5.00 11.80
N VAL A 427 -8.67 -6.31 11.73
CA VAL A 427 -7.38 -6.90 12.11
C VAL A 427 -6.66 -7.37 10.84
N PRO A 428 -5.64 -6.64 10.36
CA PRO A 428 -4.92 -6.96 9.13
C PRO A 428 -4.37 -8.39 9.09
N GLU A 429 -3.89 -8.90 10.23
CA GLU A 429 -3.35 -10.25 10.34
C GLU A 429 -4.41 -11.32 10.09
N GLN A 430 -5.65 -11.11 10.55
CA GLN A 430 -6.75 -12.07 10.34
C GLN A 430 -7.13 -12.16 8.86
N VAL A 431 -7.06 -11.04 8.14
CA VAL A 431 -7.31 -10.99 6.69
C VAL A 431 -6.17 -11.61 5.92
N HIS A 432 -4.92 -11.31 6.28
CA HIS A 432 -3.75 -11.91 5.67
C HIS A 432 -3.73 -13.44 5.85
N LEU A 433 -4.01 -13.92 7.06
CA LEU A 433 -4.11 -15.35 7.38
C LEU A 433 -5.25 -16.01 6.61
N LYS A 434 -6.44 -15.41 6.54
CA LYS A 434 -7.56 -15.97 5.76
C LYS A 434 -7.32 -15.98 4.25
N LEU A 435 -6.71 -14.93 3.70
CA LEU A 435 -6.27 -14.89 2.30
C LEU A 435 -5.27 -16.00 2.00
N TYR A 436 -4.44 -16.39 2.97
CA TYR A 436 -3.47 -17.49 2.85
C TYR A 436 -4.10 -18.87 3.08
N GLU A 437 -4.98 -19.02 4.07
CA GLU A 437 -5.65 -20.28 4.44
C GLU A 437 -6.63 -20.76 3.37
N GLU A 438 -7.35 -19.84 2.72
CA GLU A 438 -8.32 -20.16 1.67
C GLU A 438 -7.69 -20.20 0.27
N ALA A 439 -6.41 -19.83 0.14
CA ALA A 439 -5.61 -19.95 -1.06
C ALA A 439 -4.87 -21.31 -1.15
N GLU A 440 -5.61 -22.42 -1.17
CA GLU A 440 -5.14 -23.57 -1.96
C GLU A 440 -5.12 -23.16 -3.44
N PRO A 441 -4.16 -23.62 -4.27
CA PRO A 441 -3.79 -22.94 -5.50
C PRO A 441 -4.88 -23.05 -6.57
N ARG A 442 -5.80 -22.09 -6.58
CA ARG A 442 -6.58 -21.69 -7.75
C ARG A 442 -6.19 -20.25 -8.08
N LEU A 443 -5.09 -20.15 -8.81
CA LEU A 443 -4.64 -18.91 -9.40
C LEU A 443 -5.50 -18.60 -10.64
N HIS A 444 -6.79 -18.29 -10.49
CA HIS A 444 -7.52 -17.55 -11.53
C HIS A 444 -7.55 -16.07 -11.19
N LEU A 445 -6.40 -15.41 -11.42
CA LEU A 445 -6.24 -13.96 -11.59
C LEU A 445 -7.17 -13.33 -12.65
N GLN A 446 -8.04 -14.13 -13.28
CA GLN A 446 -8.73 -13.78 -14.51
C GLN A 446 -10.13 -13.22 -14.29
N THR A 447 -10.94 -13.65 -13.31
CA THR A 447 -12.39 -13.31 -13.34
C THR A 447 -12.68 -11.81 -13.17
N SER A 448 -12.27 -11.18 -12.07
CA SER A 448 -12.56 -9.76 -11.80
C SER A 448 -11.84 -8.81 -12.75
N ARG A 449 -10.56 -9.09 -13.06
CA ARG A 449 -9.77 -8.32 -14.02
C ARG A 449 -10.36 -8.41 -15.43
N LYS A 450 -10.82 -9.60 -15.83
CA LYS A 450 -11.52 -9.80 -17.11
C LYS A 450 -12.84 -9.03 -17.15
N ILE A 451 -13.67 -9.10 -16.12
CA ILE A 451 -14.93 -8.33 -16.08
C ILE A 451 -14.66 -6.83 -16.27
N ALA A 452 -13.66 -6.28 -15.58
CA ALA A 452 -13.26 -4.89 -15.74
C ALA A 452 -12.76 -4.59 -17.17
N ASN A 453 -11.88 -5.43 -17.72
CA ASN A 453 -11.34 -5.24 -19.08
C ASN A 453 -12.41 -5.39 -20.16
N ASP A 454 -13.26 -6.41 -20.10
CA ASP A 454 -14.37 -6.65 -21.02
C ASP A 454 -15.30 -5.41 -21.05
N ALA A 455 -15.62 -4.83 -19.89
CA ALA A 455 -16.41 -3.60 -19.80
C ALA A 455 -15.72 -2.39 -20.47
N LEU A 456 -14.40 -2.25 -20.30
CA LEU A 456 -13.63 -1.18 -20.94
C LEU A 456 -13.54 -1.37 -22.46
N GLU A 457 -13.34 -2.60 -22.93
CA GLU A 457 -13.36 -2.94 -24.36
C GLU A 457 -14.71 -2.59 -24.99
N GLU A 458 -15.81 -2.92 -24.32
CA GLU A 458 -17.14 -2.54 -24.76
C GLU A 458 -17.35 -1.01 -24.84
N CYS A 459 -16.82 -0.25 -23.88
CA CYS A 459 -16.85 1.22 -23.91
C CYS A 459 -15.97 1.79 -25.04
N GLN A 460 -14.82 1.17 -25.34
CA GLN A 460 -13.97 1.56 -26.46
C GLN A 460 -14.63 1.30 -27.82
N GLN A 461 -15.38 0.20 -27.96
CA GLN A 461 -16.14 -0.07 -29.18
C GLN A 461 -17.22 1.00 -29.42
N GLU A 462 -17.86 1.50 -28.36
CA GLU A 462 -18.82 2.62 -28.46
C GLU A 462 -18.14 3.94 -28.87
N ALA A 463 -16.84 4.09 -28.64
CA ALA A 463 -16.07 5.26 -29.01
C ALA A 463 -15.95 5.49 -30.53
N GLU A 464 -16.23 4.48 -31.36
CA GLU A 464 -16.36 4.66 -32.81
C GLU A 464 -17.52 5.62 -33.17
N SER A 465 -18.49 5.79 -32.26
CA SER A 465 -19.67 6.65 -32.43
C SER A 465 -19.64 7.97 -31.64
N ASP A 466 -18.83 8.04 -30.56
CA ASP A 466 -18.61 9.25 -29.75
C ASP A 466 -17.09 9.51 -29.57
N PRO A 467 -16.52 10.54 -30.22
CA PRO A 467 -15.10 10.87 -30.11
C PRO A 467 -14.63 11.13 -28.67
N THR A 468 -15.53 11.51 -27.74
CA THR A 468 -15.18 11.75 -26.33
C THR A 468 -14.86 10.48 -25.56
N MET A 469 -15.34 9.32 -26.04
CA MET A 469 -15.03 8.01 -25.48
C MET A 469 -13.70 7.41 -26.00
N SER A 470 -13.09 8.02 -27.03
CA SER A 470 -11.84 7.52 -27.66
C SER A 470 -10.62 7.54 -26.73
N ARG A 471 -10.74 8.22 -25.59
CA ARG A 471 -9.69 8.35 -24.57
C ARG A 471 -9.81 7.33 -23.44
N ILE A 472 -10.78 6.42 -23.49
CA ILE A 472 -10.82 5.27 -22.57
C ILE A 472 -9.59 4.41 -22.82
N GLN A 473 -8.79 4.20 -21.79
CA GLN A 473 -7.57 3.39 -21.84
C GLN A 473 -7.76 2.12 -21.02
N ILE A 474 -7.33 1.00 -21.60
CA ILE A 474 -7.16 -0.24 -20.86
C ILE A 474 -5.71 -0.25 -20.41
N THR A 475 -5.48 -0.05 -19.11
CA THR A 475 -4.17 -0.34 -18.53
C THR A 475 -4.06 -1.86 -18.47
N GLU A 476 -3.54 -2.47 -19.54
CA GLU A 476 -3.00 -3.81 -19.40
C GLU A 476 -1.96 -3.72 -18.28
N ALA A 477 -2.04 -4.60 -17.29
CA ALA A 477 -0.82 -4.84 -16.54
C ALA A 477 0.23 -5.12 -17.61
N GLN A 478 1.38 -4.44 -17.54
CA GLN A 478 2.57 -5.21 -17.80
C GLN A 478 2.40 -6.38 -16.86
N ASP A 479 1.98 -7.52 -17.42
CA ASP A 479 2.07 -8.77 -16.74
C ASP A 479 3.55 -8.83 -16.39
N LYS A 480 3.90 -8.35 -15.18
CA LYS A 480 4.94 -8.94 -14.37
C LYS A 480 4.41 -10.34 -14.08
N THR A 481 4.31 -11.13 -15.15
CA THR A 481 4.25 -12.57 -15.11
C THR A 481 5.59 -12.90 -14.49
N PHE A 482 5.61 -12.96 -13.17
CA PHE A 482 6.48 -13.93 -12.54
C PHE A 482 6.04 -15.25 -13.16
N SER A 483 6.72 -15.65 -14.21
CA SER A 483 6.56 -16.99 -14.72
C SER A 483 6.94 -17.85 -13.53
N ILE A 484 5.97 -18.57 -12.97
CA ILE A 484 6.27 -19.55 -11.93
C ILE A 484 7.26 -20.51 -12.60
N ARG A 485 8.54 -20.39 -12.25
CA ARG A 485 9.65 -21.03 -12.96
C ARG A 485 9.95 -22.40 -12.40
N PHE A 486 9.69 -22.60 -11.10
CA PHE A 486 10.09 -23.78 -10.35
C PHE A 486 8.86 -24.50 -9.78
N LYS A 487 7.86 -24.75 -10.64
CA LYS A 487 6.54 -25.29 -10.25
C LYS A 487 6.61 -26.62 -9.48
N ASP A 488 7.53 -27.49 -9.89
CA ASP A 488 7.66 -28.85 -9.37
C ASP A 488 8.90 -29.01 -8.47
N ILE A 489 9.57 -27.92 -8.10
CA ILE A 489 10.74 -27.94 -7.22
C ILE A 489 10.32 -27.49 -5.81
N LEU A 490 10.85 -28.17 -4.79
CA LEU A 490 10.72 -27.77 -3.41
C LEU A 490 11.90 -26.90 -2.98
N MET A 491 11.64 -25.64 -2.63
CA MET A 491 12.64 -24.81 -1.97
C MET A 491 12.70 -25.15 -0.48
N VAL A 492 13.89 -25.49 0.00
CA VAL A 492 14.20 -25.85 1.39
C VAL A 492 15.02 -24.71 2.00
N LEU A 493 14.35 -23.83 2.74
CA LEU A 493 14.98 -22.69 3.41
C LEU A 493 15.33 -23.05 4.85
N HIS A 494 16.62 -23.02 5.20
CA HIS A 494 17.10 -23.30 6.55
C HIS A 494 17.49 -22.02 7.29
N LEU A 495 16.96 -21.82 8.50
CA LEU A 495 17.32 -20.73 9.39
C LEU A 495 18.37 -21.23 10.38
N ASN A 496 19.61 -20.75 10.28
CA ASN A 496 20.70 -21.20 11.15
C ASN A 496 20.45 -20.87 12.63
N HIS A 497 19.71 -19.80 12.91
CA HIS A 497 19.37 -19.26 14.23
C HIS A 497 17.86 -18.99 14.35
N PRO A 498 17.29 -18.79 15.56
CA PRO A 498 15.89 -18.43 15.76
C PRO A 498 15.60 -16.96 15.37
N VAL A 499 15.87 -16.61 14.11
CA VAL A 499 15.70 -15.27 13.52
C VAL A 499 14.51 -15.26 12.55
N TYR A 500 13.31 -15.44 13.10
CA TYR A 500 12.08 -15.61 12.31
C TYR A 500 11.60 -14.35 11.59
N ASP A 501 12.07 -13.17 11.98
CA ASP A 501 11.84 -11.91 11.25
C ASP A 501 12.42 -11.95 9.82
N ALA A 502 13.30 -12.90 9.51
CA ALA A 502 13.81 -13.12 8.16
C ALA A 502 12.77 -13.74 7.21
N ILE A 503 11.75 -14.43 7.71
CA ILE A 503 10.81 -15.22 6.89
C ILE A 503 10.09 -14.35 5.85
N GLU A 504 9.48 -13.24 6.28
CA GLU A 504 8.69 -12.37 5.42
C GLU A 504 9.53 -11.78 4.26
N PRO A 505 10.75 -11.26 4.49
CA PRO A 505 11.69 -10.92 3.41
C PRO A 505 11.99 -12.07 2.43
N PHE A 506 12.25 -13.28 2.91
CA PHE A 506 12.55 -14.43 2.06
C PHE A 506 11.32 -14.83 1.21
N LEU A 507 10.14 -14.88 1.81
CA LEU A 507 8.90 -15.19 1.09
C LEU A 507 8.57 -14.12 0.05
N ALA A 508 8.77 -12.84 0.36
CA ALA A 508 8.56 -11.75 -0.61
C ALA A 508 9.43 -11.90 -1.88
N ILE A 509 10.65 -12.44 -1.73
CA ILE A 509 11.58 -12.65 -2.83
C ILE A 509 11.27 -13.93 -3.62
N TYR A 510 11.03 -15.06 -2.95
CA TYR A 510 11.02 -16.37 -3.60
C TYR A 510 9.64 -16.95 -3.87
N ALA A 511 8.60 -16.60 -3.09
CA ALA A 511 7.24 -17.12 -3.28
C ALA A 511 6.66 -16.84 -4.69
N PRO A 512 6.99 -15.71 -5.37
CA PRO A 512 6.54 -15.50 -6.76
C PRO A 512 7.10 -16.52 -7.78
N TYR A 513 8.24 -17.15 -7.49
CA TYR A 513 8.94 -18.06 -8.42
C TYR A 513 8.85 -19.54 -8.00
N PHE A 514 8.76 -19.79 -6.70
CA PHE A 514 8.65 -21.11 -6.07
C PHE A 514 7.30 -21.23 -5.37
N PRO A 515 6.33 -21.96 -5.92
CA PRO A 515 5.06 -22.19 -5.26
C PRO A 515 5.19 -23.16 -4.07
N ASN A 516 6.30 -23.89 -3.98
CA ASN A 516 6.57 -24.85 -2.90
C ASN A 516 7.80 -24.41 -2.10
N ILE A 517 7.58 -23.94 -0.88
CA ILE A 517 8.64 -23.53 0.04
C ILE A 517 8.39 -24.22 1.39
N LYS A 518 9.45 -24.80 1.98
CA LYS A 518 9.43 -25.29 3.36
C LYS A 518 10.58 -24.66 4.14
N ILE A 519 10.22 -24.11 5.29
CA ILE A 519 11.13 -23.39 6.18
C ILE A 519 11.45 -24.28 7.38
N PHE A 520 12.72 -24.32 7.76
CA PHE A 520 13.25 -25.15 8.85
C PHE A 520 14.07 -24.28 9.80
N GLY A 521 13.96 -24.48 11.12
CA GLY A 521 14.76 -23.71 12.09
C GLY A 521 14.66 -24.22 13.54
N PRO A 522 15.47 -23.68 14.46
CA PRO A 522 15.56 -24.16 15.86
C PRO A 522 14.70 -23.32 16.81
N ASN A 523 14.08 -23.93 17.83
CA ASN A 523 13.30 -23.22 18.86
C ASN A 523 12.10 -22.45 18.29
N VAL A 524 11.26 -23.14 17.50
CA VAL A 524 10.12 -22.52 16.81
C VAL A 524 9.06 -22.05 17.83
N PRO A 525 8.70 -20.75 17.83
CA PRO A 525 7.61 -20.24 18.65
C PRO A 525 6.27 -20.88 18.24
N THR A 526 5.38 -21.09 19.21
CA THR A 526 4.10 -21.78 18.99
C THR A 526 3.27 -21.19 17.84
N HIS A 527 3.32 -19.86 17.64
CA HIS A 527 2.57 -19.17 16.57
C HIS A 527 3.13 -19.41 15.16
N LEU A 528 4.30 -20.04 15.02
CA LEU A 528 4.95 -20.35 13.74
C LEU A 528 5.00 -21.85 13.45
N ASN A 529 4.41 -22.71 14.28
CA ASN A 529 4.46 -24.16 14.13
C ASN A 529 3.85 -24.67 12.80
N ASP A 530 2.90 -23.93 12.24
CA ASP A 530 2.28 -24.27 10.95
C ASP A 530 3.13 -23.82 9.75
N LEU A 531 4.08 -22.91 9.96
CA LEU A 531 4.92 -22.30 8.92
C LEU A 531 6.35 -22.83 8.90
N VAL A 532 6.92 -23.13 10.08
CA VAL A 532 8.31 -23.56 10.25
C VAL A 532 8.37 -24.94 10.87
N ILE A 533 9.11 -25.85 10.23
CA ILE A 533 9.38 -27.18 10.76
C ILE A 533 10.56 -27.08 11.73
N GLU A 534 10.30 -27.37 13.00
CA GLU A 534 11.36 -27.35 14.00
C GLU A 534 12.38 -28.47 13.77
N VAL A 535 13.66 -28.08 13.68
CA VAL A 535 14.79 -28.98 13.48
C VAL A 535 16.02 -28.43 14.23
N PRO A 536 16.87 -29.25 14.86
CA PRO A 536 18.09 -28.74 15.45
C PRO A 536 19.04 -28.30 14.34
N THR A 537 19.64 -27.12 14.49
CA THR A 537 20.44 -26.48 13.43
C THR A 537 21.92 -26.43 13.70
N ASP A 538 22.34 -26.63 14.96
CA ASP A 538 23.75 -26.67 15.36
C ASP A 538 24.54 -25.43 14.84
N ALA A 539 23.90 -24.26 14.82
CA ALA A 539 24.43 -23.00 14.25
C ALA A 539 24.87 -23.10 12.78
N GLY A 540 24.12 -23.87 11.97
CA GLY A 540 24.38 -24.10 10.55
C GLY A 540 25.33 -25.24 10.26
N TYR A 541 25.95 -25.83 11.29
CA TYR A 541 26.92 -26.91 11.15
C TYR A 541 26.35 -28.14 10.43
N ALA A 542 25.09 -28.48 10.71
CA ALA A 542 24.37 -29.61 10.13
C ALA A 542 23.09 -29.18 9.41
N SER A 543 23.09 -27.99 8.79
CA SER A 543 21.89 -27.43 8.13
C SER A 543 21.28 -28.34 7.05
N TYR A 544 22.12 -29.17 6.40
CA TYR A 544 21.71 -30.23 5.48
C TYR A 544 20.73 -31.26 6.06
N ARG A 545 20.55 -31.31 7.39
CA ARG A 545 19.46 -32.05 8.05
C ARG A 545 18.09 -31.65 7.49
N SER A 546 17.90 -30.37 7.17
CA SER A 546 16.64 -29.88 6.60
C SER A 546 16.40 -30.41 5.20
N LEU A 547 17.46 -30.53 4.40
CA LEU A 547 17.40 -31.15 3.08
C LEU A 547 17.04 -32.64 3.19
N THR A 548 17.65 -33.40 4.12
CA THR A 548 17.28 -34.81 4.34
C THR A 548 15.80 -34.95 4.73
N TRP A 549 15.32 -34.14 5.68
CA TRP A 549 13.93 -34.18 6.11
C TRP A 549 12.96 -33.79 4.99
N ALA A 550 13.32 -32.80 4.17
CA ALA A 550 12.51 -32.39 3.04
C ALA A 550 12.36 -33.52 2.02
N MET A 551 13.47 -34.20 1.65
CA MET A 551 13.46 -35.33 0.72
C MET A 551 12.69 -36.55 1.27
N GLU A 552 12.73 -36.79 2.58
CA GLU A 552 12.02 -37.90 3.22
C GLU A 552 10.52 -37.63 3.38
N ARG A 553 10.13 -36.43 3.81
CA ARG A 553 8.74 -36.08 4.14
C ARG A 553 7.94 -35.61 2.94
N PHE A 554 8.60 -35.06 1.92
CA PHE A 554 7.96 -34.49 0.75
C PHE A 554 8.56 -35.07 -0.56
N PRO A 555 8.46 -36.38 -0.79
CA PRO A 555 9.17 -37.08 -1.88
C PRO A 555 8.67 -36.75 -3.29
N ASP A 556 7.52 -36.07 -3.42
CA ASP A 556 6.79 -35.97 -4.68
C ASP A 556 7.31 -34.91 -5.66
N TYR A 557 8.21 -34.03 -5.20
CA TYR A 557 8.82 -32.98 -6.03
C TYR A 557 9.85 -33.51 -7.03
N ALA A 558 10.00 -32.82 -8.17
CA ALA A 558 10.97 -33.13 -9.23
C ALA A 558 12.41 -32.81 -8.84
N GLY A 559 12.61 -31.94 -7.85
CA GLY A 559 13.91 -31.64 -7.25
C GLY A 559 13.79 -30.78 -5.99
N TYR A 560 14.93 -30.58 -5.32
CA TYR A 560 15.02 -29.91 -4.03
C TYR A 560 16.11 -28.84 -4.10
N LEU A 561 15.74 -27.58 -3.88
CA LEU A 561 16.66 -26.45 -3.82
C LEU A 561 16.89 -26.05 -2.35
N PHE A 562 18.02 -26.45 -1.79
CA PHE A 562 18.42 -26.11 -0.43
C PHE A 562 19.18 -24.78 -0.38
N THR A 563 18.87 -23.94 0.61
CA THR A 563 19.57 -22.67 0.89
C THR A 563 19.43 -22.27 2.37
N ASN A 564 20.29 -21.36 2.85
CA ASN A 564 20.26 -20.83 4.21
C ASN A 564 19.75 -19.37 4.30
N ASP A 565 19.52 -18.88 5.53
CA ASP A 565 19.01 -17.54 5.89
C ASP A 565 19.96 -16.37 5.61
N ASP A 566 21.18 -16.66 5.16
CA ASP A 566 22.16 -15.67 4.74
C ASP A 566 22.65 -15.84 3.31
N VAL A 567 21.87 -16.53 2.49
CA VAL A 567 22.12 -16.72 1.08
C VAL A 567 21.03 -16.05 0.26
N VAL A 568 21.43 -15.27 -0.75
CA VAL A 568 20.52 -14.69 -1.74
C VAL A 568 20.80 -15.31 -3.11
N LEU A 569 19.76 -15.84 -3.75
CA LEU A 569 19.83 -16.52 -5.05
C LEU A 569 19.27 -15.61 -6.16
N ASN A 570 19.98 -15.57 -7.28
CA ASN A 570 19.51 -14.93 -8.50
C ASN A 570 18.60 -15.88 -9.28
N VAL A 571 17.29 -15.81 -9.02
CA VAL A 571 16.27 -16.70 -9.60
C VAL A 571 16.25 -16.72 -11.13
N HIS A 572 16.62 -15.61 -11.79
CA HIS A 572 16.67 -15.56 -13.26
C HIS A 572 17.83 -16.37 -13.82
N GLN A 573 18.98 -16.30 -13.15
CA GLN A 573 20.19 -16.97 -13.57
C GLN A 573 20.09 -18.48 -13.32
N ILE A 574 19.60 -18.89 -12.14
CA ILE A 574 19.47 -20.31 -11.82
C ILE A 574 18.35 -21.00 -12.63
N ALA A 575 17.40 -20.22 -13.18
CA ALA A 575 16.35 -20.75 -14.05
C ALA A 575 16.86 -21.24 -15.42
N GLU A 576 18.10 -20.90 -15.79
CA GLU A 576 18.72 -21.36 -17.03
C GLU A 576 19.39 -22.73 -16.88
N PHE A 577 19.50 -23.25 -15.65
CA PHE A 577 20.20 -24.50 -15.38
C PHE A 577 19.35 -25.75 -15.63
N ASP A 578 20.05 -26.81 -16.04
CA ASP A 578 19.46 -28.10 -16.34
C ASP A 578 18.99 -28.80 -15.04
N GLN A 579 17.68 -28.92 -14.87
CA GLN A 579 17.04 -29.48 -13.66
C GLN A 579 17.25 -31.00 -13.50
N ASP A 580 17.81 -31.68 -14.51
CA ASP A 580 18.22 -33.08 -14.40
C ASP A 580 19.63 -33.24 -13.81
N LYS A 581 20.34 -32.13 -13.55
CA LYS A 581 21.70 -32.09 -13.00
C LYS A 581 21.73 -31.55 -11.58
N VAL A 582 22.77 -31.89 -10.83
CA VAL A 582 23.06 -31.28 -9.52
C VAL A 582 23.55 -29.87 -9.75
N TRP A 583 23.03 -28.87 -9.02
CA TRP A 583 23.59 -27.50 -9.07
C TRP A 583 24.38 -27.23 -7.80
N LYS A 584 25.63 -26.85 -7.97
CA LYS A 584 26.57 -26.57 -6.89
C LYS A 584 27.18 -25.18 -7.11
N HIS A 585 27.51 -24.46 -6.03
CA HIS A 585 28.28 -23.22 -6.18
C HIS A 585 29.79 -23.44 -6.26
N VAL A 586 30.39 -22.55 -7.04
CA VAL A 586 31.81 -22.28 -7.08
C VAL A 586 32.06 -20.77 -6.88
N PRO A 587 33.07 -20.36 -6.10
CA PRO A 587 33.39 -18.95 -5.92
C PRO A 587 33.86 -18.31 -7.22
N SER A 588 33.52 -17.03 -7.40
CA SER A 588 34.05 -16.24 -8.52
C SER A 588 35.56 -16.04 -8.42
N ALA A 589 36.31 -16.64 -9.35
CA ALA A 589 37.77 -16.58 -9.42
C ALA A 589 38.38 -15.15 -9.55
N LYS A 590 37.56 -14.12 -9.85
CA LYS A 590 38.02 -12.73 -9.99
C LYS A 590 38.03 -11.93 -8.68
N LEU A 591 37.38 -12.42 -7.62
CA LEU A 591 37.19 -11.67 -6.36
C LEU A 591 37.54 -12.49 -5.11
N ASP A 592 37.90 -13.77 -5.27
CA ASP A 592 38.37 -14.63 -4.18
C ASP A 592 39.86 -14.39 -3.86
N VAL A 593 40.16 -13.22 -3.30
CA VAL A 593 41.52 -12.85 -2.90
C VAL A 593 42.00 -13.62 -1.65
N HIS A 594 41.09 -14.31 -0.95
CA HIS A 594 41.37 -14.96 0.33
C HIS A 594 41.79 -16.43 0.17
N ASN A 595 41.14 -17.20 -0.71
CA ASN A 595 41.51 -18.61 -0.92
C ASN A 595 42.79 -18.81 -1.72
N LEU A 596 43.22 -17.82 -2.51
CA LEU A 596 44.52 -17.89 -3.21
C LEU A 596 45.72 -17.92 -2.25
N LEU A 597 45.52 -17.61 -0.96
CA LEU A 597 46.57 -17.51 0.06
C LEU A 597 46.55 -18.62 1.12
N MET A 598 45.53 -19.50 1.13
CA MET A 598 45.39 -20.57 2.13
C MET A 598 45.78 -21.93 1.53
N ALA A 599 46.70 -22.65 2.18
CA ALA A 599 47.07 -24.00 1.77
C ALA A 599 45.89 -24.98 1.92
N ALA A 600 45.82 -25.99 1.05
CA ALA A 600 44.93 -27.13 1.27
C ALA A 600 45.35 -27.88 2.54
N PRO A 601 44.46 -28.17 3.51
CA PRO A 601 44.82 -28.97 4.67
C PRO A 601 45.13 -30.41 4.25
N ASP A 602 46.08 -31.00 4.96
CA ASP A 602 46.75 -32.24 4.54
C ASP A 602 45.92 -33.51 4.85
N SER A 603 44.77 -33.42 5.53
CA SER A 603 43.91 -34.57 5.87
C SER A 603 42.51 -34.21 6.40
N TRP A 604 41.60 -35.19 6.46
CA TRP A 604 40.27 -35.11 7.08
C TRP A 604 40.28 -34.69 8.55
N GLU A 605 41.40 -34.89 9.26
CA GLU A 605 41.53 -34.63 10.70
C GLU A 605 41.78 -33.15 11.04
N GLN A 606 42.18 -32.34 10.06
CA GLN A 606 42.45 -30.90 10.26
C GLN A 606 41.19 -30.03 10.11
N TRP A 607 40.06 -30.61 9.75
CA TRP A 607 38.80 -29.92 9.55
C TRP A 607 37.94 -29.97 10.82
N TRP A 608 38.08 -28.96 11.68
CA TRP A 608 37.21 -28.59 12.82
C TRP A 608 36.59 -29.70 13.71
N ARG A 609 37.05 -30.96 13.67
CA ARG A 609 36.99 -31.99 14.72
C ARG A 609 37.49 -33.39 14.29
N PRO A 610 37.95 -34.24 15.23
CA PRO A 610 38.42 -35.62 14.97
C PRO A 610 37.34 -36.60 14.47
N GLU A 611 36.05 -36.35 14.75
CA GLU A 611 34.97 -37.34 14.55
C GLU A 611 34.65 -37.60 13.05
N SER A 612 34.93 -36.64 12.16
CA SER A 612 34.77 -36.82 10.70
C SER A 612 35.64 -37.94 10.13
N GLY A 613 36.78 -38.24 10.78
CA GLY A 613 37.65 -39.36 10.42
C GLY A 613 37.08 -40.74 10.78
N GLU A 614 36.03 -40.81 11.59
CA GLU A 614 35.35 -42.07 11.91
C GLU A 614 34.46 -42.55 10.76
N LEU A 615 33.84 -41.62 10.02
CA LEU A 615 33.02 -41.93 8.84
C LEU A 615 33.83 -42.68 7.75
N SER A 616 35.07 -42.28 7.47
CA SER A 616 35.92 -42.97 6.49
C SER A 616 36.44 -44.32 6.96
N ARG A 617 36.58 -44.50 8.28
CA ARG A 617 37.08 -45.74 8.88
C ARG A 617 36.00 -46.81 9.03
N ASP A 618 34.72 -46.42 9.02
CA ASP A 618 33.61 -47.37 9.08
C ASP A 618 33.36 -48.02 7.70
N PRO A 619 33.63 -49.34 7.54
CA PRO A 619 33.43 -50.03 6.28
C PRO A 619 31.96 -50.04 5.82
N GLY A 620 31.00 -49.82 6.73
CA GLY A 620 29.57 -49.73 6.42
C GLY A 620 29.08 -48.35 5.97
N SER A 621 29.91 -47.31 6.03
CA SER A 621 29.49 -45.93 5.73
C SER A 621 29.29 -45.63 4.26
N PHE A 622 29.98 -46.36 3.37
CA PHE A 622 29.87 -46.22 1.92
C PHE A 622 29.82 -47.59 1.24
N THR A 623 29.16 -47.69 0.09
CA THR A 623 29.28 -48.87 -0.78
C THR A 623 30.64 -48.91 -1.48
N THR A 624 31.01 -50.04 -2.09
CA THR A 624 32.24 -50.15 -2.88
C THR A 624 32.25 -49.13 -4.04
N GLU A 625 31.14 -49.00 -4.76
CA GLU A 625 30.98 -48.05 -5.87
C GLU A 625 31.12 -46.59 -5.41
N GLN A 626 30.50 -46.24 -4.27
CA GLN A 626 30.62 -44.91 -3.69
C GLN A 626 32.08 -44.60 -3.31
N ARG A 627 32.80 -45.57 -2.73
CA ARG A 627 34.24 -45.41 -2.40
C ARG A 627 35.09 -45.23 -3.65
N GLU A 628 34.81 -45.97 -4.72
CA GLU A 628 35.51 -45.82 -5.99
C GLU A 628 35.27 -44.44 -6.62
N ARG A 629 34.02 -43.94 -6.59
CA ARG A 629 33.69 -42.56 -7.04
C ARG A 629 34.42 -41.50 -6.23
N ILE A 630 34.38 -41.60 -4.90
CA ILE A 630 35.08 -40.67 -4.00
C ILE A 630 36.59 -40.67 -4.28
N ALA A 631 37.20 -41.86 -4.42
CA ALA A 631 38.63 -41.99 -4.70
C ALA A 631 39.04 -41.45 -6.08
N ALA A 632 38.17 -41.60 -7.09
CA ALA A 632 38.40 -41.06 -8.43
C ALA A 632 38.39 -39.52 -8.44
N PHE A 633 37.51 -38.90 -7.65
CA PHE A 633 37.44 -37.44 -7.54
C PHE A 633 38.67 -36.83 -6.85
N SER A 634 39.23 -37.49 -5.82
CA SER A 634 40.34 -36.94 -5.04
C SER A 634 41.73 -37.07 -5.67
N GLY A 635 41.90 -37.84 -6.74
CA GLY A 635 43.20 -38.04 -7.43
C GLY A 635 44.30 -38.74 -6.60
N ILE A 636 44.02 -39.08 -5.34
CA ILE A 636 44.89 -39.75 -4.36
C ILE A 636 44.03 -40.80 -3.62
N GLN A 637 44.65 -41.90 -3.15
CA GLN A 637 44.09 -42.77 -2.10
C GLN A 637 43.96 -41.99 -0.78
N GLY A 638 42.99 -41.06 -0.71
CA GLY A 638 42.77 -40.19 0.45
C GLY A 638 42.54 -38.73 0.04
N PRO A 639 41.80 -37.95 0.85
CA PRO A 639 40.93 -36.93 0.29
C PRO A 639 41.38 -35.55 0.77
N ILE A 640 42.12 -34.86 -0.10
CA ILE A 640 42.71 -33.54 0.19
C ILE A 640 41.87 -32.39 -0.40
N ASP A 641 40.85 -32.67 -1.24
CA ASP A 641 40.14 -31.60 -1.96
C ASP A 641 38.63 -31.83 -2.19
N VAL A 642 37.92 -32.42 -1.23
CA VAL A 642 36.44 -32.55 -1.28
C VAL A 642 35.73 -31.29 -0.74
N ARG A 643 36.39 -30.12 -0.80
CA ARG A 643 35.75 -28.87 -0.38
C ARG A 643 34.60 -28.57 -1.32
N SER A 644 33.38 -28.56 -0.79
CA SER A 644 32.24 -27.96 -1.46
C SER A 644 31.80 -26.78 -0.63
N TYR A 645 31.82 -25.59 -1.24
CA TYR A 645 30.96 -24.53 -0.75
C TYR A 645 29.53 -25.09 -0.82
N ALA A 646 28.80 -25.03 0.30
CA ALA A 646 27.63 -25.88 0.52
C ALA A 646 26.43 -25.13 1.12
N ASP A 647 26.47 -23.80 1.09
CA ASP A 647 25.41 -22.92 1.61
C ASP A 647 24.12 -22.93 0.76
N ALA A 648 24.19 -23.40 -0.48
CA ALA A 648 23.03 -23.75 -1.30
C ALA A 648 23.35 -24.90 -2.28
N VAL A 649 22.37 -25.72 -2.61
CA VAL A 649 22.50 -26.82 -3.59
C VAL A 649 21.14 -27.17 -4.19
N TYR A 650 21.12 -27.54 -5.48
CA TYR A 650 19.96 -28.17 -6.09
C TYR A 650 20.20 -29.67 -6.32
N VAL A 651 19.22 -30.49 -5.93
CA VAL A 651 19.26 -31.95 -6.00
C VAL A 651 18.07 -32.47 -6.82
N PRO A 652 18.31 -33.13 -7.97
CA PRO A 652 17.25 -33.79 -8.73
C PRO A 652 16.63 -34.97 -7.95
N LYS A 653 15.31 -35.18 -8.12
CA LYS A 653 14.57 -36.28 -7.47
C LYS A 653 15.23 -37.65 -7.65
N ARG A 654 15.80 -37.92 -8.83
CA ARG A 654 16.37 -39.24 -9.16
C ARG A 654 17.48 -39.71 -8.20
N ILE A 655 18.20 -38.79 -7.55
CA ILE A 655 19.24 -39.13 -6.55
C ILE A 655 18.83 -38.87 -5.10
N SER A 656 17.66 -38.27 -4.84
CA SER A 656 17.28 -37.82 -3.50
C SER A 656 17.28 -38.96 -2.48
N VAL A 657 16.81 -40.14 -2.86
CA VAL A 657 16.74 -41.32 -1.98
C VAL A 657 18.13 -41.85 -1.61
N GLU A 658 19.06 -41.93 -2.56
CA GLU A 658 20.42 -42.38 -2.28
C GLU A 658 21.20 -41.32 -1.50
N LEU A 659 21.07 -40.05 -1.91
CA LEU A 659 21.70 -38.92 -1.24
C LEU A 659 21.27 -38.83 0.23
N THR A 660 19.98 -39.00 0.51
CA THR A 660 19.43 -39.03 1.88
C THR A 660 20.12 -40.09 2.74
N LYS A 661 20.38 -41.29 2.20
CA LYS A 661 21.07 -42.35 2.95
C LYS A 661 22.50 -41.96 3.34
N VAL A 662 23.24 -41.35 2.41
CA VAL A 662 24.63 -40.94 2.65
C VAL A 662 24.69 -39.74 3.60
N LEU A 663 23.81 -38.75 3.42
CA LEU A 663 23.71 -37.60 4.33
C LEU A 663 23.29 -38.02 5.74
N ASN A 664 22.40 -39.00 5.89
CA ASN A 664 22.04 -39.55 7.21
C ASN A 664 23.23 -40.23 7.90
N GLN A 665 24.15 -40.85 7.15
CA GLN A 665 25.43 -41.31 7.73
C GLN A 665 26.32 -40.14 8.14
N CYS A 666 26.41 -39.08 7.32
CA CYS A 666 27.14 -37.87 7.69
C CYS A 666 26.58 -37.24 8.98
N LEU A 667 25.25 -37.18 9.15
CA LEU A 667 24.60 -36.72 10.38
C LEU A 667 24.95 -37.60 11.58
N LYS A 668 24.97 -38.93 11.40
CA LYS A 668 25.32 -39.89 12.46
C LYS A 668 26.73 -39.65 13.02
N TYR A 669 27.68 -39.29 12.15
CA TYR A 669 29.06 -38.98 12.52
C TYR A 669 29.32 -37.48 12.72
N ASN A 670 28.27 -36.65 12.76
CA ASN A 670 28.34 -35.21 12.97
C ASN A 670 29.33 -34.50 12.01
N VAL A 671 29.26 -34.83 10.73
CA VAL A 671 30.12 -34.25 9.70
C VAL A 671 29.63 -32.84 9.34
N PHE A 672 30.56 -31.89 9.26
CA PHE A 672 30.28 -30.49 8.91
C PHE A 672 29.71 -30.35 7.49
N LEU A 673 28.74 -29.44 7.31
CA LEU A 673 28.01 -29.15 6.06
C LEU A 673 28.87 -29.16 4.80
N GLU A 674 29.95 -28.38 4.76
CA GLU A 674 30.81 -28.21 3.56
C GLU A 674 31.44 -29.53 3.10
N LEU A 675 31.75 -30.42 4.05
CA LEU A 675 32.27 -31.74 3.76
C LEU A 675 31.14 -32.75 3.49
N ALA A 676 30.07 -32.70 4.30
CA ALA A 676 28.96 -33.64 4.22
C ALA A 676 28.24 -33.57 2.86
N LEU A 677 27.87 -32.37 2.40
CA LEU A 677 27.18 -32.20 1.12
C LEU A 677 28.10 -32.53 -0.06
N GLY A 678 29.34 -32.02 -0.06
CA GLY A 678 30.31 -32.29 -1.14
C GLY A 678 30.59 -33.78 -1.30
N LEU A 679 30.90 -34.47 -0.20
CA LEU A 679 31.19 -35.90 -0.18
C LEU A 679 29.97 -36.73 -0.60
N SER A 680 28.79 -36.39 -0.06
CA SER A 680 27.57 -37.15 -0.34
C SER A 680 27.15 -37.03 -1.80
N LEU A 681 27.31 -35.85 -2.42
CA LEU A 681 27.01 -35.65 -3.83
C LEU A 681 27.97 -36.46 -4.71
N ILE A 682 29.29 -36.45 -4.44
CA ILE A 682 30.27 -37.26 -5.20
C ILE A 682 29.98 -38.75 -5.07
N ALA A 683 29.55 -39.19 -3.88
CA ALA A 683 29.24 -40.59 -3.64
C ALA A 683 28.09 -41.07 -4.55
N VAL A 684 27.07 -40.23 -4.79
CA VAL A 684 25.83 -40.64 -5.46
C VAL A 684 25.73 -40.18 -6.93
N GLU A 685 26.57 -39.23 -7.38
CA GLU A 685 26.44 -38.63 -8.71
C GLU A 685 27.82 -38.30 -9.33
N PRO A 686 28.13 -38.81 -10.54
CA PRO A 686 29.30 -38.37 -11.31
C PRO A 686 29.29 -36.87 -11.63
N THR A 687 30.46 -36.24 -11.60
CA THR A 687 30.60 -34.78 -11.77
C THR A 687 30.22 -34.28 -13.16
N GLU A 688 30.18 -35.12 -14.20
CA GLU A 688 29.64 -34.73 -15.52
C GLU A 688 28.15 -34.35 -15.50
N ASN A 689 27.43 -34.81 -14.48
CA ASN A 689 26.01 -34.52 -14.25
C ASN A 689 25.79 -33.35 -13.29
N TRP A 690 26.82 -32.51 -13.11
CA TRP A 690 26.76 -31.32 -12.26
C TRP A 690 26.77 -30.05 -13.13
N VAL A 691 26.22 -28.98 -12.58
CA VAL A 691 26.30 -27.61 -13.11
C VAL A 691 26.84 -26.71 -12.01
N ASP A 692 27.87 -25.95 -12.34
CA ASP A 692 28.43 -24.97 -11.43
C ASP A 692 27.72 -23.62 -11.60
N TRP A 693 27.26 -23.05 -10.49
CA TRP A 693 26.73 -21.69 -10.43
C TRP A 693 27.73 -20.77 -9.71
N THR A 694 27.77 -19.48 -10.09
CA THR A 694 28.81 -18.57 -9.58
C THR A 694 28.36 -17.91 -8.28
N GLU A 695 29.14 -18.11 -7.21
CA GLU A 695 28.98 -17.41 -5.92
C GLU A 695 29.84 -16.15 -5.85
N LEU A 696 29.28 -15.10 -5.26
CA LEU A 696 30.03 -13.99 -4.70
C LEU A 696 30.17 -14.13 -3.18
N TYR A 697 31.39 -14.40 -2.74
CA TYR A 697 31.75 -14.63 -1.34
C TYR A 697 32.10 -13.31 -0.62
N LEU A 698 31.32 -12.94 0.41
CA LEU A 698 31.26 -11.60 1.00
C LEU A 698 31.80 -11.51 2.45
N TRP A 699 32.66 -12.43 2.88
CA TRP A 699 33.07 -12.53 4.29
C TRP A 699 33.97 -11.39 4.84
N LEU A 700 34.39 -10.42 4.02
CA LEU A 700 35.10 -9.22 4.50
C LEU A 700 34.09 -8.15 4.94
N ASP A 701 34.21 -7.66 6.18
CA ASP A 701 33.24 -6.75 6.82
C ASP A 701 32.88 -5.53 5.95
N TYR A 702 33.84 -4.96 5.22
CA TYR A 702 33.58 -3.85 4.29
C TYR A 702 32.74 -4.29 3.07
N VAL A 703 32.98 -5.47 2.50
CA VAL A 703 32.29 -5.95 1.28
C VAL A 703 30.88 -6.47 1.61
N ARG A 704 30.71 -7.03 2.81
CA ARG A 704 29.45 -7.61 3.30
C ARG A 704 28.33 -6.59 3.41
N ASP A 705 28.63 -5.41 3.94
CA ASP A 705 27.64 -4.34 4.11
C ASP A 705 27.33 -3.61 2.78
N HIS A 706 28.21 -3.76 1.78
CA HIS A 706 28.10 -3.20 0.44
C HIS A 706 27.70 -4.22 -0.64
N TRP A 707 27.11 -5.36 -0.26
CA TRP A 707 26.75 -6.44 -1.19
C TRP A 707 25.91 -5.98 -2.40
N ARG A 708 25.17 -4.87 -2.24
CA ARG A 708 24.35 -4.22 -3.28
C ARG A 708 25.15 -3.71 -4.48
N ASP A 709 26.37 -3.24 -4.25
CA ASP A 709 27.23 -2.67 -5.30
C ASP A 709 27.70 -3.74 -6.30
N TYR A 710 27.56 -5.00 -5.89
CA TYR A 710 27.99 -6.17 -6.62
C TYR A 710 26.82 -6.96 -7.23
N LEU A 711 25.58 -6.48 -7.12
CA LEU A 711 24.48 -7.06 -7.87
C LEU A 711 24.82 -6.99 -9.37
N THR A 712 24.89 -8.14 -10.03
CA THR A 712 25.13 -8.26 -11.46
C THR A 712 24.40 -9.48 -12.00
N SER A 713 24.02 -9.46 -13.28
CA SER A 713 23.24 -10.54 -13.91
C SER A 713 24.02 -11.86 -14.05
N ASN A 714 25.35 -11.84 -13.93
CA ASN A 714 26.22 -13.00 -14.09
C ASN A 714 26.58 -13.70 -12.77
N ILE A 715 26.01 -13.28 -11.64
CA ILE A 715 26.21 -13.91 -10.34
C ILE A 715 24.94 -14.67 -9.97
N SER A 716 25.10 -15.93 -9.59
CA SER A 716 24.02 -16.86 -9.23
C SER A 716 23.62 -16.76 -7.77
N MET A 717 24.60 -16.48 -6.90
CA MET A 717 24.45 -16.53 -5.46
C MET A 717 25.30 -15.48 -4.76
N PHE A 718 24.77 -14.88 -3.70
CA PHE A 718 25.45 -13.95 -2.81
C PHE A 718 25.46 -14.51 -1.39
N HIS A 719 26.63 -14.59 -0.76
CA HIS A 719 26.75 -15.12 0.58
C HIS A 719 28.01 -14.58 1.29
N PRO A 720 27.93 -14.15 2.57
CA PRO A 720 26.73 -14.02 3.39
C PRO A 720 26.03 -12.67 3.19
N VAL A 721 24.70 -12.69 3.16
CA VAL A 721 23.82 -11.50 3.12
C VAL A 721 22.83 -11.56 4.29
N LYS A 722 22.86 -10.57 5.20
CA LYS A 722 21.96 -10.52 6.36
C LYS A 722 20.78 -9.58 6.09
N LEU A 723 19.69 -10.12 5.54
CA LEU A 723 18.50 -9.34 5.12
C LEU A 723 17.75 -8.63 6.25
N THR A 724 17.92 -9.08 7.50
CA THR A 724 17.22 -8.53 8.68
C THR A 724 17.78 -7.19 9.17
N LYS A 725 18.92 -6.73 8.67
CA LYS A 725 19.59 -5.51 9.17
C LYS A 725 19.20 -4.21 8.46
N ASP A 726 18.58 -4.25 7.28
CA ASP A 726 18.31 -3.05 6.48
C ASP A 726 17.06 -3.17 5.57
N LEU A 727 16.02 -2.38 5.88
CA LEU A 727 14.74 -2.35 5.15
C LEU A 727 14.84 -1.74 3.74
N LYS A 728 15.79 -0.82 3.52
CA LYS A 728 16.07 -0.23 2.19
C LYS A 728 16.73 -1.28 1.30
N ALA A 729 17.66 -2.07 1.85
CA ALA A 729 18.25 -3.22 1.18
C ALA A 729 17.20 -4.22 0.68
N LYS A 730 16.19 -4.50 1.50
CA LYS A 730 15.07 -5.40 1.16
C LYS A 730 14.33 -4.91 -0.08
N LYS A 731 13.92 -3.63 -0.12
CA LYS A 731 13.17 -3.06 -1.24
C LYS A 731 13.98 -3.02 -2.54
N GLU A 732 15.26 -2.69 -2.45
CA GLU A 732 16.17 -2.65 -3.60
C GLU A 732 16.46 -4.06 -4.13
N LEU A 733 16.63 -5.05 -3.24
CA LEU A 733 16.82 -6.44 -3.62
C LEU A 733 15.61 -7.01 -4.36
N VAL A 734 14.42 -6.79 -3.80
CA VAL A 734 13.15 -7.19 -4.42
C VAL A 734 13.07 -6.53 -5.80
N ASN A 735 13.29 -5.22 -5.90
CA ASN A 735 13.26 -4.54 -7.20
C ASN A 735 14.30 -5.10 -8.21
N TRP A 736 15.52 -5.41 -7.77
CA TRP A 736 16.53 -6.03 -8.63
C TRP A 736 16.10 -7.42 -9.12
N ILE A 737 15.65 -8.29 -8.21
CA ILE A 737 15.15 -9.63 -8.55
C ILE A 737 13.93 -9.53 -9.46
N GLU A 738 13.05 -8.56 -9.25
CA GLU A 738 11.86 -8.40 -10.09
C GLU A 738 12.17 -7.90 -11.51
N THR A 739 13.11 -6.95 -11.63
CA THR A 739 13.31 -6.21 -12.90
C THR A 739 14.53 -6.67 -13.68
N GLY A 740 15.45 -7.40 -13.05
CA GLY A 740 16.80 -7.64 -13.58
C GLY A 740 17.64 -6.36 -13.76
N ALA A 741 17.07 -5.19 -13.42
CA ALA A 741 17.72 -3.90 -13.54
C ALA A 741 18.47 -3.60 -12.24
N LEU A 742 19.74 -3.22 -12.40
CA LEU A 742 20.56 -2.80 -11.27
C LEU A 742 20.02 -1.48 -10.71
N PRO A 743 20.00 -1.30 -9.38
CA PRO A 743 19.76 0.01 -8.80
C PRO A 743 20.78 1.01 -9.40
N PRO A 744 20.37 2.27 -9.68
CA PRO A 744 21.30 3.28 -10.15
C PRO A 744 22.45 3.41 -9.15
N ARG A 745 23.69 3.24 -9.63
CA ARG A 745 24.88 3.45 -8.81
C ARG A 745 24.94 4.94 -8.45
N GLU A 746 24.85 5.26 -7.16
CA GLU A 746 25.15 6.61 -6.65
C GLU A 746 26.64 6.92 -6.75
#